data_AF-A0A494WZ25-F1
#
_entry.id   AF-A0A494WZ25-F1
#
_cell.length_a   1.000
_cell.length_b   1.000
_cell.length_c   1.000
_cell.angle_alpha   90.00
_cell.angle_beta   90.00
_cell.angle_gamma   90.00
#
_symmetry.space_group_name_H-M   'P 1'
#
loop_
_entity.id
_entity.type
_entity.pdbx_description
1 polymer ?
#
loop_
_entity_poly.entity_id
_entity_poly.type
_entity_poly.pdbx_seq_one_letter_code
_entity_poly.pdbx_strand_id
1 'polypeptide(L)'
;MAKNTCSVKKAEEIVKSYLNMNRLCGQCRSNLNTALSLLGRIRSGKARIGDLEGLLTLVNRLHLTCHCGQGKRVAPEVMAILRENRDDFIVHIENRVCPASECPHLVLAPCQAACPAGIDIPNYVALVGQGKYTEALQLILEDVPLPGVLGRICEHPCERACRRGEVDAPISICALKRLAYDQVREIREKVNLFSPRPVRKSEKRVAVVGSGPAGLSCAYFLAKKGYAVTIFEAMPEPGGMLAYGIPPYRLPREVLRDEIARIQAMGVEIRLNSPITGEYGIEALMEDGYAAVFLGTGAWKGSIPIPNHECFKGVMDGVTFLRVVNQNLLTGTGEPGVEVCGKRVVVVGGGNVAIDAARVARRLGALEVRIIYRRSRQEMPALDEEIEAAEKEGIILDYLISPTGLGGKDQCVQYIECIRNTLSEPDATGRCWPVPIKNSEFKMEADLVIFAVGQKPDLSYITEGSGSPDVLVSRDRIVVNPDTMETSRPGVFAGGDAVTGPASAIKAIAAGKRAAAAIDAYLRGEKPSAAIKYPVKRKVAALMQVTAQEKSHSRVYSFEEQYLPVKQHTFDEVMEGLGPEAGAVEAGRCLRCDLCIACGKCVDTCRKVGAEAIQLGYVEGSKGAATDFARPGNKCIGCGSCSVNCPTGAITISDEGGFREMRMCGALMSRLELFTCRICGQSFVTSKHLDFVNERLKDYPSRVHSTTEICPACLRRVWAHRICGREYQTVDWMELVSIELEQEALEPEKDMADVFLTSREEQVVMERIRPQMQKIHVLVSELSTVVHGPGRLSLEAGRILKMINDVAEQVNLLALNASIEAVRVGDQGNEISALLNEVHELAAQSARVATEIGVFIHRVRQEISSGVSGENDTGDGSFAVGEGVLLAVETRKHFNAIVQHIENVVRQVGRVARIAGELSARQEETVLVEEKSA
;
A
#
# COMPACT_ATOMS: atom_id res chain seq x y z
N MET A 1 -11.21 5.76 4.91
CA MET A 1 -11.84 4.44 5.10
C MET A 1 -11.88 3.75 3.75
N ALA A 2 -11.32 2.55 3.62
CA ALA A 2 -11.47 1.76 2.40
C ALA A 2 -12.92 1.29 2.31
N LYS A 3 -13.58 1.48 1.15
CA LYS A 3 -14.87 0.84 0.89
C LYS A 3 -14.64 -0.67 0.79
N ASN A 4 -15.51 -1.47 1.40
CA ASN A 4 -15.37 -2.93 1.40
C ASN A 4 -15.63 -3.58 0.03
N THR A 5 -16.29 -2.87 -0.90
CA THR A 5 -16.65 -3.41 -2.22
C THR A 5 -16.53 -2.37 -3.33
N CYS A 6 -16.17 -2.79 -4.54
CA CYS A 6 -16.05 -1.95 -5.72
C CYS A 6 -17.39 -1.82 -6.45
N SER A 7 -17.93 -0.61 -6.51
CA SER A 7 -19.21 -0.34 -7.19
C SER A 7 -19.17 -0.62 -8.70
N VAL A 8 -18.02 -0.44 -9.37
CA VAL A 8 -17.88 -0.77 -10.80
C VAL A 8 -17.94 -2.28 -11.02
N LYS A 9 -17.27 -3.06 -10.15
CA LYS A 9 -17.32 -4.53 -10.18
C LYS A 9 -18.73 -5.04 -9.90
N LYS A 10 -19.41 -4.46 -8.91
CA LYS A 10 -20.81 -4.80 -8.59
C LYS A 10 -21.74 -4.58 -9.80
N ALA A 11 -21.61 -3.44 -10.49
CA ALA A 11 -22.38 -3.18 -11.71
C ALA A 11 -22.08 -4.20 -12.81
N GLU A 12 -20.82 -4.61 -12.97
CA GLU A 12 -20.42 -5.63 -13.93
C GLU A 12 -20.98 -7.02 -13.60
N GLU A 13 -20.95 -7.43 -12.33
CA GLU A 13 -21.49 -8.71 -11.85
C GLU A 13 -23.00 -8.79 -12.07
N ILE A 14 -23.72 -7.68 -11.85
CA ILE A 14 -25.15 -7.57 -12.19
C ILE A 14 -25.35 -7.75 -13.70
N VAL A 15 -24.63 -7.03 -14.55
CA VAL A 15 -24.79 -7.17 -16.01
C VAL A 15 -24.48 -8.62 -16.46
N LYS A 16 -23.45 -9.25 -15.90
CA LYS A 16 -23.07 -10.65 -16.18
C LYS A 16 -24.14 -11.64 -15.76
N SER A 17 -24.73 -11.49 -14.56
CA SER A 17 -25.75 -12.40 -14.07
C SER A 17 -26.97 -12.44 -15.02
N TYR A 18 -27.37 -11.29 -15.56
CA TYR A 18 -28.44 -11.21 -16.56
C TYR A 18 -28.04 -11.80 -17.92
N LEU A 19 -26.80 -11.56 -18.39
CA LEU A 19 -26.31 -12.13 -19.67
C LEU A 19 -26.28 -13.65 -19.69
N ASN A 20 -26.09 -14.29 -18.53
CA ASN A 20 -26.11 -15.74 -18.37
C ASN A 20 -27.55 -16.32 -18.33
N MET A 21 -28.59 -15.49 -18.25
CA MET A 21 -29.98 -15.96 -18.32
C MET A 21 -30.41 -16.18 -19.77
N ASN A 22 -30.92 -17.38 -20.10
CA ASN A 22 -31.43 -17.75 -21.44
C ASN A 22 -32.72 -17.01 -21.90
N ARG A 23 -33.07 -15.86 -21.29
CA ARG A 23 -34.33 -15.14 -21.52
C ARG A 23 -34.17 -13.72 -22.08
N LEU A 24 -33.00 -13.38 -22.63
CA LEU A 24 -32.73 -12.07 -23.23
C LEU A 24 -33.02 -12.05 -24.73
N CYS A 25 -33.72 -11.02 -25.22
CA CYS A 25 -33.81 -10.79 -26.67
C CYS A 25 -32.46 -10.29 -27.24
N GLY A 26 -32.24 -10.47 -28.54
CA GLY A 26 -30.98 -10.09 -29.21
C GLY A 26 -30.55 -8.64 -28.97
N GLN A 27 -31.51 -7.69 -29.00
CA GLN A 27 -31.21 -6.28 -28.75
C GLN A 27 -30.76 -6.01 -27.30
N CYS A 28 -31.42 -6.62 -26.31
CA CYS A 28 -31.01 -6.46 -24.91
C CYS A 28 -29.66 -7.14 -24.66
N ARG A 29 -29.42 -8.30 -25.27
CA ARG A 29 -28.13 -9.00 -25.18
C ARG A 29 -26.99 -8.15 -25.76
N SER A 30 -27.19 -7.59 -26.96
CA SER A 30 -26.22 -6.70 -27.61
C SER A 30 -25.91 -5.45 -26.76
N ASN A 31 -26.95 -4.79 -26.24
CA ASN A 31 -26.79 -3.62 -25.38
C ASN A 31 -26.08 -3.98 -24.06
N LEU A 32 -26.43 -5.10 -23.41
CA LEU A 32 -25.76 -5.54 -22.18
C LEU A 32 -24.31 -5.97 -22.41
N ASN A 33 -23.99 -6.60 -23.55
CA ASN A 33 -22.61 -6.87 -23.94
C ASN A 33 -21.80 -5.58 -24.13
N THR A 34 -22.42 -4.54 -24.70
CA THR A 34 -21.80 -3.22 -24.83
C THR A 34 -21.58 -2.58 -23.46
N ALA A 35 -22.55 -2.65 -22.55
CA ALA A 35 -22.42 -2.17 -21.18
C ALA A 35 -21.31 -2.91 -20.43
N LEU A 36 -21.23 -4.23 -20.59
CA LEU A 36 -20.20 -5.08 -20.02
C LEU A 36 -18.80 -4.69 -20.52
N SER A 37 -18.66 -4.43 -21.82
CA SER A 37 -17.42 -3.94 -22.42
C SER A 37 -16.98 -2.59 -21.84
N LEU A 38 -17.92 -1.63 -21.69
CA LEU A 38 -17.63 -0.34 -21.07
C LEU A 38 -17.20 -0.48 -19.60
N LEU A 39 -17.91 -1.29 -18.82
CA LEU A 39 -17.56 -1.58 -17.42
C LEU A 39 -16.17 -2.24 -17.31
N GLY A 40 -15.85 -3.18 -18.20
CA GLY A 40 -14.53 -3.80 -18.28
C GLY A 40 -13.42 -2.81 -18.64
N ARG A 41 -13.69 -1.85 -19.54
CA ARG A 41 -12.76 -0.75 -19.86
C ARG A 41 -12.54 0.17 -18.65
N ILE A 42 -13.57 0.45 -17.86
CA ILE A 42 -13.46 1.23 -16.61
C ILE A 42 -12.61 0.47 -15.58
N ARG A 43 -12.87 -0.83 -15.34
CA ARG A 43 -12.10 -1.65 -14.39
C ARG A 43 -10.65 -1.91 -14.79
N SER A 44 -10.33 -1.78 -16.08
CA SER A 44 -8.96 -1.88 -16.59
C SER A 44 -8.26 -0.52 -16.73
N GLY A 45 -8.94 0.59 -16.40
CA GLY A 45 -8.37 1.94 -16.47
C GLY A 45 -8.15 2.45 -17.90
N LYS A 46 -8.86 1.88 -18.87
CA LYS A 46 -8.81 2.21 -20.31
C LYS A 46 -10.00 3.07 -20.78
N ALA A 47 -10.89 3.43 -19.86
CA ALA A 47 -12.04 4.27 -20.14
C ALA A 47 -11.70 5.76 -20.08
N ARG A 48 -12.51 6.57 -20.76
CA ARG A 48 -12.55 8.04 -20.72
C ARG A 48 -13.87 8.49 -20.10
N ILE A 49 -13.98 9.76 -19.71
CA ILE A 49 -15.20 10.27 -19.06
C ILE A 49 -16.45 10.10 -19.96
N GLY A 50 -16.30 10.25 -21.28
CA GLY A 50 -17.37 9.99 -22.24
C GLY A 50 -17.83 8.53 -22.30
N ASP A 51 -17.00 7.55 -21.89
CA ASP A 51 -17.44 6.15 -21.78
C ASP A 51 -18.43 5.97 -20.63
N LEU A 52 -18.30 6.74 -19.54
CA LEU A 52 -19.26 6.74 -18.42
C LEU A 52 -20.60 7.36 -18.83
N GLU A 53 -20.56 8.44 -19.61
CA GLU A 53 -21.75 9.05 -20.20
C GLU A 53 -22.44 8.09 -21.18
N GLY A 54 -21.65 7.43 -22.05
CA GLY A 54 -22.15 6.39 -22.95
C GLY A 54 -22.81 5.23 -22.21
N LEU A 55 -22.23 4.78 -21.10
CA LEU A 55 -22.83 3.74 -20.24
C LEU A 55 -24.18 4.22 -19.67
N LEU A 56 -24.26 5.45 -19.17
CA LEU A 56 -25.52 6.02 -18.65
C LEU A 56 -26.59 6.11 -19.74
N THR A 57 -26.24 6.59 -20.93
CA THR A 57 -27.16 6.67 -22.08
C THR A 57 -27.66 5.28 -22.48
N LEU A 58 -26.77 4.29 -22.49
CA LEU A 58 -27.08 2.91 -22.86
C LEU A 58 -28.02 2.25 -21.85
N VAL A 59 -27.76 2.40 -20.56
CA VAL A 59 -28.60 1.85 -19.49
C VAL A 59 -29.97 2.54 -19.47
N ASN A 60 -30.02 3.87 -19.69
CA ASN A 60 -31.29 4.60 -19.79
C ASN A 60 -32.12 4.15 -21.01
N ARG A 61 -31.46 3.93 -22.16
CA ARG A 61 -32.12 3.38 -23.35
C ARG A 61 -32.70 1.99 -23.06
N LEU A 62 -31.94 1.11 -22.41
CA LEU A 62 -32.41 -0.21 -21.98
C LEU A 62 -33.66 -0.12 -21.10
N HIS A 63 -33.71 0.86 -20.18
CA HIS A 63 -34.89 1.06 -19.33
C HIS A 63 -36.14 1.47 -20.13
N LEU A 64 -35.99 2.38 -21.08
CA LEU A 64 -37.12 2.96 -21.81
C LEU A 64 -37.62 2.09 -22.97
N THR A 65 -36.72 1.45 -23.71
CA THR A 65 -37.04 0.79 -24.99
C THR A 65 -37.07 -0.75 -24.91
N CYS A 66 -36.84 -1.35 -23.74
CA CYS A 66 -36.85 -2.81 -23.60
C CYS A 66 -38.27 -3.40 -23.62
N HIS A 67 -38.53 -4.29 -24.59
CA HIS A 67 -39.80 -5.02 -24.71
C HIS A 67 -39.80 -6.40 -24.04
N CYS A 68 -38.64 -7.05 -23.84
CA CYS A 68 -38.58 -8.39 -23.23
C CYS A 68 -38.67 -8.39 -21.68
N GLY A 69 -38.89 -7.24 -21.06
CA GLY A 69 -38.98 -7.06 -19.60
C GLY A 69 -37.66 -7.17 -18.84
N GLN A 70 -36.69 -7.98 -19.29
CA GLN A 70 -35.42 -8.18 -18.57
C GLN A 70 -34.54 -6.93 -18.54
N GLY A 71 -34.45 -6.20 -19.65
CA GLY A 71 -33.77 -4.89 -19.70
C GLY A 71 -34.37 -3.86 -18.74
N LYS A 72 -35.68 -3.93 -18.48
CA LYS A 72 -36.38 -3.08 -17.50
C LYS A 72 -36.07 -3.44 -16.04
N ARG A 73 -35.55 -4.64 -15.77
CA ARG A 73 -35.13 -5.08 -14.42
C ARG A 73 -33.68 -4.72 -14.12
N VAL A 74 -32.77 -5.04 -15.04
CA VAL A 74 -31.34 -4.77 -14.87
C VAL A 74 -31.00 -3.28 -14.89
N ALA A 75 -31.69 -2.49 -15.73
CA ALA A 75 -31.33 -1.09 -15.91
C ALA A 75 -31.51 -0.23 -14.64
N PRO A 76 -32.62 -0.33 -13.87
CA PRO A 76 -32.74 0.35 -12.58
C PRO A 76 -31.62 0.03 -11.58
N GLU A 77 -31.21 -1.23 -11.46
CA GLU A 77 -30.15 -1.65 -10.54
C GLU A 77 -28.80 -1.02 -10.91
N VAL A 78 -28.43 -1.06 -12.19
CA VAL A 78 -27.19 -0.46 -12.68
C VAL A 78 -27.26 1.07 -12.58
N MET A 79 -28.41 1.69 -12.87
CA MET A 79 -28.60 3.14 -12.72
C MET A 79 -28.47 3.60 -11.26
N ALA A 80 -28.99 2.84 -10.30
CA ALA A 80 -28.86 3.16 -8.89
C ALA A 80 -27.39 3.24 -8.48
N ILE A 81 -26.60 2.23 -8.84
CA ILE A 81 -25.15 2.19 -8.57
C ILE A 81 -24.43 3.37 -9.24
N LEU A 82 -24.75 3.68 -10.51
CA LEU A 82 -24.11 4.78 -11.24
C LEU A 82 -24.43 6.16 -10.65
N ARG A 83 -25.61 6.34 -10.05
CA ARG A 83 -26.03 7.61 -9.41
C ARG A 83 -25.46 7.73 -8.01
N GLU A 84 -25.60 6.70 -7.18
CA GLU A 84 -25.18 6.70 -5.78
C GLU A 84 -23.67 6.61 -5.60
N ASN A 85 -22.95 6.02 -6.56
CA ASN A 85 -21.50 5.81 -6.48
C ASN A 85 -20.76 6.39 -7.68
N ARG A 86 -21.30 7.45 -8.30
CA ARG A 86 -20.69 8.12 -9.46
C ARG A 86 -19.20 8.43 -9.25
N ASP A 87 -18.85 8.89 -8.06
CA ASP A 87 -17.48 9.22 -7.67
C ASP A 87 -16.50 8.06 -7.84
N ASP A 88 -16.93 6.82 -7.55
CA ASP A 88 -16.07 5.65 -7.70
C ASP A 88 -15.73 5.41 -9.18
N PHE A 89 -16.70 5.60 -10.09
CA PHE A 89 -16.46 5.49 -11.53
C PHE A 89 -15.52 6.59 -12.03
N ILE A 90 -15.69 7.83 -11.55
CA ILE A 90 -14.81 8.95 -11.89
C ILE A 90 -13.37 8.64 -11.46
N VAL A 91 -13.15 8.13 -10.25
CA VAL A 91 -11.81 7.78 -9.76
C VAL A 91 -11.18 6.64 -10.57
N HIS A 92 -11.96 5.65 -11.02
CA HIS A 92 -11.45 4.59 -11.92
C HIS A 92 -10.98 5.15 -13.26
N ILE A 93 -11.62 6.21 -13.75
CA ILE A 93 -11.34 6.82 -15.07
C ILE A 93 -10.20 7.85 -14.96
N GLU A 94 -10.32 8.81 -14.06
CA GLU A 94 -9.40 9.95 -13.93
C GLU A 94 -8.09 9.54 -13.25
N ASN A 95 -8.17 8.84 -12.11
CA ASN A 95 -6.99 8.44 -11.34
C ASN A 95 -6.45 7.08 -11.74
N ARG A 96 -7.25 6.24 -12.40
CA ARG A 96 -6.95 4.82 -12.66
C ARG A 96 -6.67 4.04 -11.38
N VAL A 97 -7.46 4.34 -10.35
CA VAL A 97 -7.38 3.71 -9.03
C VAL A 97 -8.74 3.11 -8.69
N CYS A 98 -8.72 1.93 -8.06
CA CYS A 98 -9.91 1.35 -7.46
C CYS A 98 -9.89 1.63 -5.94
N PRO A 99 -10.78 2.48 -5.40
CA PRO A 99 -10.80 2.79 -3.97
C PRO A 99 -10.97 1.55 -3.05
N ALA A 100 -11.66 0.52 -3.55
CA ALA A 100 -11.85 -0.75 -2.86
C ALA A 100 -10.74 -1.79 -3.13
N SER A 101 -9.76 -1.47 -3.99
CA SER A 101 -8.64 -2.35 -4.37
C SER A 101 -9.03 -3.73 -4.95
N GLU A 102 -10.27 -3.90 -5.41
CA GLU A 102 -10.75 -5.17 -6.02
C GLU A 102 -10.41 -5.32 -7.51
N CYS A 103 -10.04 -4.23 -8.21
CA CYS A 103 -9.68 -4.27 -9.62
C CYS A 103 -8.17 -4.45 -9.77
N PRO A 104 -7.66 -5.63 -10.21
CA PRO A 104 -6.22 -5.95 -10.19
C PRO A 104 -5.33 -4.93 -10.91
N HIS A 105 -5.80 -4.38 -12.03
CA HIS A 105 -5.05 -3.41 -12.84
C HIS A 105 -4.99 -2.00 -12.23
N LEU A 106 -5.83 -1.70 -11.22
CA LEU A 106 -5.98 -0.37 -10.63
C LEU A 106 -5.53 -0.32 -9.17
N VAL A 107 -4.89 -1.39 -8.69
CA VAL A 107 -4.28 -1.43 -7.36
C VAL A 107 -3.05 -0.52 -7.36
N LEU A 108 -2.95 0.35 -6.36
CA LEU A 108 -1.79 1.21 -6.13
C LEU A 108 -0.65 0.42 -5.48
N ALA A 109 0.59 0.78 -5.81
CA ALA A 109 1.72 0.29 -5.05
C ALA A 109 1.63 0.81 -3.60
N PRO A 110 1.99 0.00 -2.59
CA PRO A 110 1.94 0.42 -1.19
C PRO A 110 2.70 1.72 -0.89
N CYS A 111 3.88 1.90 -1.50
CA CYS A 111 4.70 3.10 -1.35
C CYS A 111 3.99 4.36 -1.89
N GLN A 112 3.29 4.27 -3.02
CA GLN A 112 2.51 5.37 -3.59
C GLN A 112 1.26 5.67 -2.75
N ALA A 113 0.55 4.63 -2.29
CA ALA A 113 -0.62 4.78 -1.43
C ALA A 113 -0.28 5.40 -0.07
N ALA A 114 0.90 5.10 0.49
CA ALA A 114 1.37 5.67 1.75
C ALA A 114 1.90 7.10 1.64
N CYS A 115 2.26 7.55 0.43
CA CYS A 115 2.74 8.91 0.21
C CYS A 115 1.56 9.91 0.27
N PRO A 116 1.56 10.90 1.20
CA PRO A 116 0.46 11.85 1.31
C PRO A 116 0.19 12.65 0.02
N ALA A 117 1.23 12.94 -0.77
CA ALA A 117 1.10 13.64 -2.06
C ALA A 117 0.78 12.71 -3.24
N GLY A 118 0.79 11.39 -3.03
CA GLY A 118 0.47 10.39 -4.05
C GLY A 118 1.52 10.23 -5.14
N ILE A 119 2.79 10.53 -4.86
CA ILE A 119 3.89 10.50 -5.84
C ILE A 119 3.98 9.12 -6.51
N ASP A 120 4.13 9.10 -7.83
CA ASP A 120 4.31 7.86 -8.62
C ASP A 120 5.71 7.24 -8.45
N ILE A 121 5.92 6.67 -7.26
CA ILE A 121 7.19 6.08 -6.82
C ILE A 121 7.68 4.94 -7.70
N PRO A 122 6.87 3.93 -8.06
CA PRO A 122 7.37 2.79 -8.81
C PRO A 122 7.95 3.18 -10.17
N ASN A 123 7.33 4.16 -10.83
CA ASN A 123 7.78 4.62 -12.14
C ASN A 123 9.04 5.49 -12.06
N TYR A 124 9.12 6.46 -11.14
CA TYR A 124 10.34 7.27 -11.07
C TYR A 124 11.54 6.45 -10.56
N VAL A 125 11.34 5.50 -9.65
CA VAL A 125 12.40 4.58 -9.22
C VAL A 125 12.93 3.79 -10.42
N ALA A 126 12.04 3.27 -11.28
CA ALA A 126 12.44 2.56 -12.49
C ALA A 126 13.20 3.46 -13.49
N LEU A 127 12.83 4.75 -13.60
CA LEU A 127 13.50 5.72 -14.45
C LEU A 127 14.90 6.09 -13.91
N VAL A 128 15.02 6.31 -12.59
CA VAL A 128 16.31 6.53 -11.92
C VAL A 128 17.24 5.35 -12.16
N GLY A 129 16.75 4.12 -12.03
CA GLY A 129 17.55 2.93 -12.29
C GLY A 129 17.95 2.73 -13.75
N GLN A 130 17.32 3.44 -14.70
CA GLN A 130 17.69 3.48 -16.11
C GLN A 130 18.61 4.65 -16.46
N GLY A 131 19.03 5.46 -15.49
CA GLY A 131 19.78 6.70 -15.74
C GLY A 131 18.94 7.82 -16.38
N LYS A 132 17.61 7.69 -16.43
CA LYS A 132 16.68 8.66 -17.01
C LYS A 132 16.24 9.70 -15.96
N TYR A 133 17.21 10.43 -15.43
CA TYR A 133 17.00 11.32 -14.28
C TYR A 133 16.08 12.51 -14.62
N THR A 134 16.17 13.05 -15.84
CA THR A 134 15.31 14.15 -16.30
C THR A 134 13.85 13.72 -16.33
N GLU A 135 13.54 12.56 -16.91
CA GLU A 135 12.19 12.02 -16.97
C GLU A 135 11.68 11.62 -15.58
N ALA A 136 12.56 11.08 -14.73
CA ALA A 136 12.22 10.78 -13.34
C ALA A 136 11.83 12.06 -12.57
N LEU A 137 12.62 13.13 -12.70
CA LEU A 137 12.35 14.40 -12.04
C LEU A 137 11.06 15.05 -12.56
N GLN A 138 10.84 15.06 -13.89
CA GLN A 138 9.59 15.55 -14.48
C GLN A 138 8.37 14.79 -13.92
N LEU A 139 8.48 13.46 -13.80
CA LEU A 139 7.41 12.64 -13.23
C LEU A 139 7.16 12.97 -11.75
N ILE A 140 8.20 13.21 -10.95
CA ILE A 140 8.05 13.62 -9.55
C ILE A 140 7.38 15.00 -9.46
N LEU A 141 7.76 15.93 -10.34
CA LEU A 141 7.22 17.30 -10.42
C LEU A 141 5.73 17.34 -10.80
N GLU A 142 5.17 16.26 -11.36
CA GLU A 142 3.72 16.14 -11.55
C GLU A 142 2.96 16.07 -10.21
N ASP A 143 3.61 15.60 -9.14
CA ASP A 143 2.96 15.38 -7.85
C ASP A 143 3.45 16.29 -6.73
N VAL A 144 4.68 16.81 -6.80
CA VAL A 144 5.24 17.69 -5.77
C VAL A 144 6.15 18.79 -6.37
N PRO A 145 6.11 20.01 -5.84
CA PRO A 145 6.95 21.13 -6.31
C PRO A 145 8.41 21.10 -5.85
N LEU A 146 8.72 20.37 -4.76
CA LEU A 146 9.99 20.44 -4.04
C LEU A 146 10.71 19.07 -3.91
N PRO A 147 10.99 18.36 -5.01
CA PRO A 147 11.69 17.07 -4.98
C PRO A 147 13.06 17.10 -4.29
N GLY A 148 13.85 18.17 -4.46
CA GLY A 148 15.20 18.29 -3.90
C GLY A 148 15.17 18.38 -2.37
N VAL A 149 14.26 19.19 -1.82
CA VAL A 149 13.94 19.25 -0.39
C VAL A 149 13.44 17.89 0.10
N LEU A 150 12.45 17.30 -0.57
CA LEU A 150 11.86 16.01 -0.17
C LEU A 150 12.79 14.80 -0.35
N GLY A 151 13.93 14.96 -1.04
CA GLY A 151 14.99 13.96 -1.09
C GLY A 151 15.90 13.98 0.14
N ARG A 152 15.79 15.02 0.98
CA ARG A 152 16.67 15.25 2.14
C ARG A 152 15.95 15.18 3.48
N ILE A 153 14.73 15.71 3.55
CA ILE A 153 14.04 15.90 4.85
C ILE A 153 12.74 15.07 4.99
N CYS A 154 12.38 14.28 3.98
CA CYS A 154 11.11 13.56 4.00
C CYS A 154 11.16 12.43 5.03
N GLU A 155 10.08 12.27 5.81
CA GLU A 155 9.91 11.17 6.78
C GLU A 155 9.62 9.81 6.13
N HIS A 156 9.67 9.74 4.80
CA HIS A 156 9.59 8.53 3.97
C HIS A 156 8.55 7.48 4.42
N PRO A 157 7.26 7.84 4.61
CA PRO A 157 6.21 6.85 4.92
C PRO A 157 6.07 5.79 3.81
N CYS A 158 6.50 6.13 2.60
CA CYS A 158 6.57 5.23 1.46
C CYS A 158 7.55 4.06 1.65
N GLU A 159 8.64 4.26 2.39
CA GLU A 159 9.65 3.23 2.67
C GLU A 159 9.15 2.28 3.75
N ARG A 160 8.48 2.81 4.79
CA ARG A 160 7.84 1.99 5.84
C ARG A 160 6.76 1.08 5.27
N ALA A 161 6.05 1.53 4.23
CA ALA A 161 5.06 0.72 3.52
C ALA A 161 5.65 -0.18 2.41
N CYS A 162 6.98 -0.14 2.18
CA CYS A 162 7.59 -0.85 1.07
C CYS A 162 7.62 -2.37 1.33
N ARG A 163 6.97 -3.14 0.47
CA ARG A 163 6.94 -4.61 0.55
C ARG A 163 8.33 -5.27 0.44
N ARG A 164 9.33 -4.57 -0.10
CA ARG A 164 10.71 -5.09 -0.14
C ARG A 164 11.27 -5.31 1.29
N GLY A 165 10.78 -4.58 2.28
CA GLY A 165 11.12 -4.82 3.69
C GLY A 165 10.67 -6.19 4.24
N GLU A 166 9.73 -6.89 3.59
CA GLU A 166 9.37 -8.28 3.93
C GLU A 166 10.34 -9.30 3.32
N VAL A 167 11.29 -8.85 2.48
CA VAL A 167 12.30 -9.68 1.81
C VAL A 167 13.67 -9.46 2.44
N ASP A 168 14.12 -8.21 2.45
CA ASP A 168 15.39 -7.80 3.04
C ASP A 168 15.24 -6.44 3.74
N ALA A 169 15.32 -5.33 3.01
CA ALA A 169 15.18 -3.97 3.50
C ALA A 169 14.32 -3.15 2.53
N PRO A 170 13.60 -2.11 2.99
CA PRO A 170 12.93 -1.17 2.11
C PRO A 170 13.83 -0.61 1.00
N ILE A 171 13.21 -0.12 -0.07
CA ILE A 171 13.93 0.63 -1.10
C ILE A 171 14.24 2.02 -0.54
N SER A 172 15.45 2.54 -0.74
CA SER A 172 15.86 3.91 -0.38
C SER A 172 15.24 4.95 -1.33
N ILE A 173 13.91 5.02 -1.33
CA ILE A 173 13.07 5.87 -2.18
C ILE A 173 13.44 7.36 -2.03
N CYS A 174 13.73 7.81 -0.81
CA CYS A 174 14.14 9.17 -0.51
C CYS A 174 15.49 9.50 -1.17
N ALA A 175 16.48 8.63 -1.03
CA ALA A 175 17.81 8.78 -1.62
C ALA A 175 17.77 8.74 -3.16
N LEU A 176 16.95 7.87 -3.76
CA LEU A 176 16.75 7.83 -5.21
C LEU A 176 16.08 9.11 -5.74
N LYS A 177 15.17 9.71 -4.96
CA LYS A 177 14.57 11.02 -5.29
C LYS A 177 15.63 12.13 -5.29
N ARG A 178 16.51 12.12 -4.27
CA ARG A 178 17.64 13.06 -4.18
C ARG A 178 18.58 12.89 -5.37
N LEU A 179 18.99 11.66 -5.70
CA LEU A 179 19.84 11.37 -6.85
C LEU A 179 19.24 11.91 -8.15
N ALA A 180 17.93 11.68 -8.38
CA ALA A 180 17.24 12.20 -9.56
C ALA A 180 17.32 13.73 -9.65
N TYR A 181 17.11 14.44 -8.53
CA TYR A 181 17.18 15.89 -8.48
C TYR A 181 18.62 16.40 -8.65
N ASP A 182 19.58 15.86 -7.91
CA ASP A 182 20.97 16.33 -7.87
C ASP A 182 21.63 16.15 -9.26
N GLN A 183 21.45 15.00 -9.93
CA GLN A 183 21.98 14.76 -11.29
C GLN A 183 21.45 15.76 -12.32
N VAL A 184 20.17 16.12 -12.21
CA VAL A 184 19.53 17.02 -13.14
C VAL A 184 19.92 18.47 -12.85
N ARG A 185 20.09 18.83 -11.57
CA ARG A 185 20.56 20.14 -11.13
C ARG A 185 21.95 20.46 -11.69
N GLU A 186 22.85 19.48 -11.76
CA GLU A 186 24.19 19.64 -12.33
C GLU A 186 24.19 20.02 -13.82
N ILE A 187 23.20 19.53 -14.57
CA ILE A 187 23.08 19.77 -16.02
C ILE A 187 22.01 20.80 -16.38
N ARG A 188 21.47 21.54 -15.39
CA ARG A 188 20.29 22.42 -15.55
C ARG A 188 20.41 23.45 -16.67
N GLU A 189 21.61 23.94 -16.96
CA GLU A 189 21.85 24.90 -18.05
C GLU A 189 21.58 24.29 -19.44
N LYS A 190 21.64 22.96 -19.55
CA LYS A 190 21.41 22.20 -20.79
C LYS A 190 19.99 21.61 -20.87
N VAL A 191 19.24 21.59 -19.77
CA VAL A 191 17.93 20.96 -19.69
C VAL A 191 16.89 22.02 -19.34
N ASN A 192 15.98 22.32 -20.27
CA ASN A 192 14.85 23.19 -20.00
C ASN A 192 13.80 22.44 -19.15
N LEU A 193 14.04 22.33 -17.85
CA LEU A 193 13.14 21.71 -16.87
C LEU A 193 12.07 22.67 -16.37
N PHE A 194 12.19 23.94 -16.75
CA PHE A 194 11.17 24.92 -16.43
C PHE A 194 9.87 24.47 -17.10
N SER A 195 8.85 24.26 -16.27
CA SER A 195 7.50 24.04 -16.78
C SER A 195 7.21 25.16 -17.78
N PRO A 196 6.82 24.83 -19.03
CA PRO A 196 6.49 25.86 -20.00
C PRO A 196 5.46 26.81 -19.38
N ARG A 197 5.65 28.12 -19.61
CA ARG A 197 4.66 29.13 -19.21
C ARG A 197 3.27 28.63 -19.63
N PRO A 198 2.26 28.70 -18.76
CA PRO A 198 0.95 28.14 -19.04
C PRO A 198 0.41 28.69 -20.38
N VAL A 199 -0.09 27.78 -21.23
CA VAL A 199 -0.58 28.10 -22.58
C VAL A 199 -1.79 29.03 -22.54
N ARG A 200 -2.54 29.03 -21.44
CA ARG A 200 -3.72 29.86 -21.21
C ARG A 200 -3.54 30.64 -19.91
N LYS A 201 -3.63 31.97 -19.99
CA LYS A 201 -3.64 32.84 -18.81
C LYS A 201 -5.09 33.08 -18.39
N SER A 202 -5.38 32.87 -17.12
CA SER A 202 -6.62 33.32 -16.50
C SER A 202 -6.48 34.78 -16.09
N GLU A 203 -7.56 35.55 -16.20
CA GLU A 203 -7.63 36.93 -15.67
C GLU A 203 -7.80 36.95 -14.15
N LYS A 204 -8.21 35.81 -13.55
CA LYS A 204 -8.41 35.69 -12.10
C LYS A 204 -7.07 35.54 -11.37
N ARG A 205 -6.90 36.32 -10.31
CA ARG A 205 -5.73 36.29 -9.42
C ARG A 205 -6.02 35.53 -8.13
N VAL A 206 -5.00 34.86 -7.58
CA VAL A 206 -5.09 34.13 -6.31
C VAL A 206 -4.00 34.61 -5.34
N ALA A 207 -4.39 34.91 -4.11
CA ALA A 207 -3.46 35.25 -3.04
C ALA A 207 -3.12 34.01 -2.21
N VAL A 208 -1.84 33.82 -1.89
CA VAL A 208 -1.34 32.74 -1.04
C VAL A 208 -0.63 33.37 0.16
N VAL A 209 -1.10 33.10 1.37
CA VAL A 209 -0.51 33.65 2.61
C VAL A 209 0.43 32.63 3.22
N GLY A 210 1.72 32.96 3.23
CA GLY A 210 2.83 32.11 3.68
C GLY A 210 3.52 31.33 2.55
N SER A 211 4.86 31.37 2.54
CA SER A 211 5.72 30.67 1.56
C SER A 211 6.27 29.33 2.09
N GLY A 212 5.62 28.73 3.08
CA GLY A 212 5.94 27.37 3.55
C GLY A 212 5.60 26.29 2.51
N PRO A 213 5.84 25.00 2.82
CA PRO A 213 5.61 23.90 1.89
C PRO A 213 4.18 23.86 1.31
N ALA A 214 3.17 24.17 2.12
CA ALA A 214 1.77 24.21 1.67
C ALA A 214 1.51 25.36 0.68
N GLY A 215 2.01 26.57 0.99
CA GLY A 215 1.87 27.75 0.15
C GLY A 215 2.58 27.61 -1.19
N LEU A 216 3.85 27.17 -1.17
CA LEU A 216 4.63 26.90 -2.38
C LEU A 216 3.96 25.84 -3.26
N SER A 217 3.40 24.78 -2.66
CA SER A 217 2.65 23.77 -3.41
C SER A 217 1.36 24.30 -3.99
N CYS A 218 0.58 25.07 -3.23
CA CYS A 218 -0.65 25.67 -3.74
C CYS A 218 -0.35 26.58 -4.95
N ALA A 219 0.63 27.46 -4.80
CA ALA A 219 1.05 28.39 -5.84
C ALA A 219 1.57 27.66 -7.10
N TYR A 220 2.41 26.64 -6.94
CA TYR A 220 2.92 25.83 -8.04
C TYR A 220 1.80 25.21 -8.89
N PHE A 221 0.83 24.54 -8.25
CA PHE A 221 -0.26 23.87 -8.98
C PHE A 221 -1.25 24.85 -9.59
N LEU A 222 -1.50 26.00 -8.96
CA LEU A 222 -2.32 27.07 -9.55
C LEU A 222 -1.62 27.75 -10.74
N ALA A 223 -0.31 28.01 -10.64
CA ALA A 223 0.48 28.53 -11.75
C ALA A 223 0.50 27.56 -12.94
N LYS A 224 0.62 26.25 -12.69
CA LYS A 224 0.50 25.21 -13.74
C LYS A 224 -0.86 25.24 -14.46
N LYS A 225 -1.91 25.70 -13.78
CA LYS A 225 -3.27 25.88 -14.34
C LYS A 225 -3.49 27.24 -15.02
N GLY A 226 -2.52 28.14 -14.97
CA GLY A 226 -2.58 29.43 -15.68
C GLY A 226 -3.10 30.62 -14.86
N TYR A 227 -3.26 30.46 -13.54
CA TYR A 227 -3.63 31.57 -12.67
C TYR A 227 -2.43 32.46 -12.34
N ALA A 228 -2.67 33.76 -12.22
CA ALA A 228 -1.69 34.68 -11.64
C ALA A 228 -1.74 34.54 -10.10
N VAL A 229 -0.61 34.17 -9.50
CA VAL A 229 -0.51 33.87 -8.08
C VAL A 229 0.51 34.78 -7.42
N THR A 230 0.13 35.38 -6.28
CA THR A 230 1.01 36.19 -5.44
C THR A 230 1.08 35.55 -4.06
N ILE A 231 2.29 35.21 -3.62
CA ILE A 231 2.58 34.74 -2.26
C ILE A 231 2.95 35.93 -1.40
N PHE A 232 2.28 36.09 -0.25
CA PHE A 232 2.59 37.08 0.79
C PHE A 232 3.32 36.37 1.93
N GLU A 233 4.59 36.67 2.11
CA GLU A 233 5.47 36.06 3.12
C GLU A 233 5.86 37.11 4.16
N ALA A 234 5.66 36.78 5.43
CA ALA A 234 5.98 37.66 6.55
C ALA A 234 7.49 37.84 6.74
N MET A 235 8.27 36.80 6.41
CA MET A 235 9.70 36.75 6.65
C MET A 235 10.54 37.35 5.49
N PRO A 236 11.82 37.69 5.73
CA PRO A 236 12.70 38.28 4.71
C PRO A 236 13.13 37.32 3.60
N GLU A 237 13.13 36.01 3.84
CA GLU A 237 13.43 34.96 2.87
C GLU A 237 12.26 33.96 2.77
N PRO A 238 11.96 33.42 1.58
CA PRO A 238 10.89 32.46 1.39
C PRO A 238 11.24 31.04 1.84
N GLY A 239 10.23 30.18 2.01
CA GLY A 239 10.37 28.76 2.34
C GLY A 239 9.77 28.37 3.69
N GLY A 240 9.33 29.34 4.50
CA GLY A 240 8.73 29.10 5.81
C GLY A 240 9.59 28.17 6.69
N MET A 241 8.98 27.18 7.34
CA MET A 241 9.73 26.24 8.20
C MET A 241 10.85 25.46 7.51
N LEU A 242 10.87 25.36 6.17
CA LEU A 242 12.02 24.79 5.46
C LEU A 242 13.26 25.68 5.59
N ALA A 243 13.07 26.99 5.53
CA ALA A 243 14.14 27.98 5.64
C ALA A 243 14.51 28.29 7.10
N TYR A 244 13.52 28.35 7.99
CA TYR A 244 13.74 28.82 9.36
C TYR A 244 13.72 27.73 10.43
N GLY A 245 13.04 26.60 10.18
CA GLY A 245 12.97 25.49 11.13
C GLY A 245 14.07 24.44 10.91
N ILE A 246 14.37 24.12 9.65
CA ILE A 246 15.32 23.04 9.32
C ILE A 246 16.73 23.59 9.16
N PRO A 247 17.74 23.04 9.86
CA PRO A 247 19.13 23.48 9.75
C PRO A 247 19.76 23.20 8.37
N PRO A 248 20.75 24.01 7.92
CA PRO A 248 21.42 23.83 6.62
C PRO A 248 22.11 22.49 6.43
N TYR A 249 22.58 21.87 7.52
CA TYR A 249 23.26 20.56 7.45
C TYR A 249 22.32 19.43 7.02
N ARG A 250 20.99 19.59 7.19
CA ARG A 250 19.96 18.68 6.66
C ARG A 250 19.38 19.18 5.34
N LEU A 251 19.19 20.50 5.22
CA LEU A 251 18.61 21.12 4.04
C LEU A 251 19.47 22.29 3.56
N PRO A 252 20.39 22.05 2.61
CA PRO A 252 21.21 23.10 2.04
C PRO A 252 20.36 24.24 1.46
N ARG A 253 20.76 25.48 1.74
CA ARG A 253 19.98 26.66 1.36
C ARG A 253 19.93 26.85 -0.15
N GLU A 254 21.00 26.49 -0.86
CA GLU A 254 21.02 26.57 -2.31
C GLU A 254 20.05 25.60 -2.99
N VAL A 255 19.74 24.46 -2.36
CA VAL A 255 18.72 23.52 -2.86
C VAL A 255 17.33 24.14 -2.72
N LEU A 256 16.99 24.66 -1.54
CA LEU A 256 15.69 25.31 -1.32
C LEU A 256 15.50 26.52 -2.25
N ARG A 257 16.53 27.37 -2.38
CA ARG A 257 16.49 28.54 -3.26
C ARG A 257 16.34 28.16 -4.74
N ASP A 258 17.02 27.12 -5.22
CA ASP A 258 16.89 26.63 -6.59
C ASP A 258 15.44 26.20 -6.89
N GLU A 259 14.80 25.47 -5.96
CA GLU A 259 13.43 25.02 -6.16
C GLU A 259 12.40 26.15 -6.08
N ILE A 260 12.59 27.13 -5.20
CA ILE A 260 11.75 28.33 -5.12
C ILE A 260 11.91 29.19 -6.38
N ALA A 261 13.14 29.36 -6.88
CA ALA A 261 13.42 30.09 -8.11
C ALA A 261 12.71 29.46 -9.32
N ARG A 262 12.62 28.12 -9.37
CA ARG A 262 11.83 27.41 -10.40
C ARG A 262 10.34 27.75 -10.30
N ILE A 263 9.77 27.87 -9.10
CA ILE A 263 8.37 28.27 -8.91
C ILE A 263 8.17 29.73 -9.35
N GLN A 264 9.09 30.64 -9.01
CA GLN A 264 9.04 32.03 -9.46
C GLN A 264 9.14 32.15 -10.99
N ALA A 265 9.98 31.33 -11.63
CA ALA A 265 10.13 31.29 -13.09
C ALA A 265 8.83 30.89 -13.83
N MET A 266 7.88 30.24 -13.14
CA MET A 266 6.54 29.95 -13.67
C MET A 266 5.60 31.17 -13.66
N GLY A 267 6.03 32.30 -13.08
CA GLY A 267 5.26 33.54 -12.97
C GLY A 267 4.60 33.75 -11.61
N VAL A 268 4.97 32.98 -10.59
CA VAL A 268 4.53 33.22 -9.21
C VAL A 268 5.30 34.40 -8.63
N GLU A 269 4.58 35.42 -8.18
CA GLU A 269 5.15 36.56 -7.46
C GLU A 269 5.29 36.20 -5.97
N ILE A 270 6.41 36.54 -5.34
CA ILE A 270 6.62 36.36 -3.90
C ILE A 270 6.96 37.72 -3.29
N ARG A 271 6.06 38.24 -2.45
CA ARG A 271 6.23 39.47 -1.68
C ARG A 271 6.70 39.14 -0.27
N LEU A 272 7.97 39.42 -0.02
CA LEU A 272 8.63 39.22 1.26
C LEU A 272 8.31 40.38 2.20
N ASN A 273 8.54 40.20 3.51
CA ASN A 273 8.25 41.21 4.54
C ASN A 273 6.82 41.78 4.47
N SER A 274 5.87 40.95 4.07
CA SER A 274 4.47 41.31 3.82
C SER A 274 3.55 40.50 4.72
N PRO A 275 3.59 40.69 6.06
CA PRO A 275 2.71 39.98 6.98
C PRO A 275 1.26 40.39 6.75
N ILE A 276 0.36 39.41 6.72
CA ILE A 276 -1.08 39.65 6.66
C ILE A 276 -1.58 39.83 8.10
N THR A 277 -2.08 41.03 8.40
CA THR A 277 -2.50 41.44 9.75
C THR A 277 -3.71 42.35 9.66
N GLY A 278 -4.71 42.19 10.54
CA GLY A 278 -5.79 43.17 10.79
C GLY A 278 -6.29 43.91 9.55
N GLU A 279 -5.92 45.19 9.42
CA GLU A 279 -6.30 46.12 8.34
C GLU A 279 -5.87 45.67 6.93
N TYR A 280 -4.74 44.97 6.80
CA TYR A 280 -4.28 44.31 5.57
C TYR A 280 -4.58 42.81 5.64
N GLY A 281 -5.82 42.49 6.00
CA GLY A 281 -6.33 41.14 6.22
C GLY A 281 -6.89 40.47 4.96
N ILE A 282 -7.65 39.40 5.16
CA ILE A 282 -8.22 38.60 4.07
C ILE A 282 -9.25 39.40 3.25
N GLU A 283 -10.04 40.28 3.89
CA GLU A 283 -10.98 41.18 3.19
C GLU A 283 -10.26 42.13 2.23
N ALA A 284 -9.21 42.81 2.70
CA ALA A 284 -8.42 43.72 1.88
C ALA A 284 -7.83 43.02 0.66
N LEU A 285 -7.35 41.78 0.80
CA LEU A 285 -6.91 40.98 -0.35
C LEU A 285 -8.07 40.71 -1.34
N MET A 286 -9.28 40.44 -0.86
CA MET A 286 -10.41 40.25 -1.79
C MET A 286 -10.80 41.55 -2.49
N GLU A 287 -10.81 42.67 -1.77
CA GLU A 287 -11.08 44.01 -2.31
C GLU A 287 -10.02 44.46 -3.33
N ASP A 288 -8.76 44.08 -3.11
CA ASP A 288 -7.65 44.25 -4.06
C ASP A 288 -7.81 43.43 -5.35
N GLY A 289 -8.87 42.62 -5.46
CA GLY A 289 -9.26 41.90 -6.66
C GLY A 289 -8.65 40.50 -6.79
N TYR A 290 -8.29 39.86 -5.67
CA TYR A 290 -7.95 38.43 -5.63
C TYR A 290 -9.24 37.61 -5.52
N ALA A 291 -9.45 36.70 -6.46
CA ALA A 291 -10.69 35.90 -6.56
C ALA A 291 -10.74 34.72 -5.59
N ALA A 292 -9.59 34.35 -4.99
CA ALA A 292 -9.49 33.34 -3.93
C ALA A 292 -8.25 33.62 -3.07
N VAL A 293 -8.30 33.18 -1.81
CA VAL A 293 -7.20 33.28 -0.84
C VAL A 293 -6.89 31.91 -0.25
N PHE A 294 -5.61 31.53 -0.19
CA PHE A 294 -5.14 30.34 0.49
C PHE A 294 -4.29 30.70 1.72
N LEU A 295 -4.63 30.13 2.88
CA LEU A 295 -3.94 30.34 4.15
C LEU A 295 -3.01 29.16 4.46
N GLY A 296 -1.70 29.40 4.33
CA GLY A 296 -0.62 28.44 4.58
C GLY A 296 0.39 28.94 5.61
N THR A 297 -0.06 29.62 6.66
CA THR A 297 0.76 30.35 7.63
C THR A 297 1.59 29.46 8.55
N GLY A 298 1.22 28.19 8.76
CA GLY A 298 2.01 27.23 9.54
C GLY A 298 1.93 27.42 11.06
N ALA A 299 2.80 26.74 11.82
CA ALA A 299 2.81 26.72 13.28
C ALA A 299 4.12 27.29 13.86
N TRP A 300 4.18 28.61 14.05
CA TRP A 300 5.42 29.32 14.43
C TRP A 300 5.66 29.52 15.93
N LYS A 301 4.68 29.20 16.78
CA LYS A 301 4.79 29.38 18.23
C LYS A 301 5.17 28.07 18.90
N GLY A 302 6.29 28.04 19.63
CA GLY A 302 6.62 26.93 20.54
C GLY A 302 5.82 26.98 21.85
N SER A 303 5.98 25.96 22.68
CA SER A 303 5.32 25.88 23.99
C SER A 303 6.35 25.56 25.07
N ILE A 304 6.35 26.34 26.16
CA ILE A 304 7.17 26.11 27.36
C ILE A 304 6.23 25.72 28.51
N PRO A 305 6.20 24.45 28.94
CA PRO A 305 5.24 23.95 29.91
C PRO A 305 5.69 24.19 31.37
N ILE A 306 6.45 25.26 31.62
CA ILE A 306 6.94 25.62 32.96
C ILE A 306 6.43 27.03 33.29
N PRO A 307 5.67 27.20 34.39
CA PRO A 307 5.25 28.52 34.87
C PRO A 307 6.45 29.42 35.19
N ASN A 308 6.30 30.73 35.02
CA ASN A 308 7.31 31.75 35.35
C ASN A 308 8.68 31.57 34.64
N HIS A 309 8.73 30.80 33.54
CA HIS A 309 9.96 30.62 32.77
C HIS A 309 10.53 31.93 32.22
N GLU A 310 9.68 32.93 31.96
CA GLU A 310 10.05 34.27 31.50
C GLU A 310 10.95 35.03 32.51
N CYS A 311 10.94 34.62 33.78
CA CYS A 311 11.83 35.19 34.81
C CYS A 311 13.31 34.77 34.65
N PHE A 312 13.60 33.82 33.76
CA PHE A 312 14.94 33.28 33.54
C PHE A 312 15.44 33.57 32.12
N LYS A 313 16.61 34.20 32.03
CA LYS A 313 17.46 34.22 30.84
C LYS A 313 18.06 32.83 30.64
N GLY A 314 18.25 32.45 29.37
CA GLY A 314 18.73 31.10 29.01
C GLY A 314 17.61 30.06 28.91
N VAL A 315 16.36 30.48 28.76
CA VAL A 315 15.22 29.59 28.48
C VAL A 315 14.52 30.02 27.20
N MET A 316 14.28 29.08 26.28
CA MET A 316 13.58 29.36 25.03
C MET A 316 12.88 28.11 24.47
N ASP A 317 11.98 28.31 23.52
CA ASP A 317 11.40 27.20 22.77
C ASP A 317 12.26 26.83 21.55
N GLY A 318 12.16 25.57 21.12
CA GLY A 318 12.97 25.02 20.04
C GLY A 318 12.69 25.65 18.67
N VAL A 319 11.46 26.10 18.40
CA VAL A 319 11.11 26.76 17.13
C VAL A 319 11.78 28.12 17.06
N THR A 320 11.70 28.91 18.14
CA THR A 320 12.40 30.20 18.23
C THR A 320 13.90 30.04 18.15
N PHE A 321 14.48 29.08 18.88
CA PHE A 321 15.93 28.81 18.83
C PHE A 321 16.39 28.54 17.39
N LEU A 322 15.78 27.57 16.71
CA LEU A 322 16.14 27.21 15.35
C LEU A 322 15.89 28.36 14.38
N ARG A 323 14.78 29.09 14.51
CA ARG A 323 14.48 30.27 13.68
C ARG A 323 15.57 31.33 13.79
N VAL A 324 15.96 31.70 15.01
CA VAL A 324 16.98 32.74 15.24
C VAL A 324 18.31 32.30 14.65
N VAL A 325 18.75 31.07 14.93
CA VAL A 325 20.01 30.55 14.37
C VAL A 325 19.97 30.54 12.84
N ASN A 326 18.92 29.98 12.25
CA ASN A 326 18.79 29.89 10.80
C ASN A 326 18.70 31.26 10.13
N GLN A 327 17.97 32.21 10.72
CA GLN A 327 17.84 33.56 10.21
C GLN A 327 19.20 34.28 10.19
N ASN A 328 20.00 34.15 11.24
CA ASN A 328 21.32 34.77 11.25
C ASN A 328 22.29 34.11 10.26
N LEU A 329 22.24 32.78 10.15
CA LEU A 329 22.99 32.05 9.12
C LEU A 329 22.63 32.50 7.69
N LEU A 330 21.37 32.91 7.45
CA LEU A 330 20.94 33.47 6.17
C LEU A 330 21.50 34.87 5.90
N THR A 331 21.65 35.71 6.93
CA THR A 331 22.16 37.09 6.79
C THR A 331 23.67 37.21 6.57
N GLY A 332 24.41 36.09 6.68
CA GLY A 332 25.85 36.07 6.39
C GLY A 332 26.73 36.76 7.45
N THR A 333 26.17 37.19 8.58
CA THR A 333 26.92 37.78 9.70
C THR A 333 27.81 36.76 10.41
N GLY A 334 27.56 35.46 10.24
CA GLY A 334 28.31 34.38 10.87
C GLY A 334 28.05 34.21 12.36
N GLU A 335 27.32 35.13 12.99
CA GLU A 335 26.97 35.08 14.41
C GLU A 335 25.60 34.41 14.59
N PRO A 336 25.45 33.35 15.40
CA PRO A 336 24.21 32.57 15.50
C PRO A 336 23.03 33.30 16.18
N GLY A 337 23.24 34.52 16.70
CA GLY A 337 22.23 35.29 17.46
C GLY A 337 21.87 34.72 18.82
N VAL A 338 22.38 33.52 19.16
CA VAL A 338 22.23 32.87 20.47
C VAL A 338 23.62 32.43 20.94
N GLU A 339 24.04 32.90 22.10
CA GLU A 339 25.31 32.50 22.69
C GLU A 339 25.21 31.09 23.29
N VAL A 340 25.80 30.11 22.62
CA VAL A 340 25.76 28.68 23.00
C VAL A 340 27.16 28.14 23.35
N CYS A 341 28.22 28.75 22.84
CA CYS A 341 29.59 28.27 23.01
C CYS A 341 29.97 28.12 24.50
N GLY A 342 30.49 26.96 24.88
CA GLY A 342 30.93 26.66 26.25
C GLY A 342 29.81 26.38 27.26
N LYS A 343 28.53 26.44 26.86
CA LYS A 343 27.38 26.21 27.74
C LYS A 343 26.97 24.74 27.81
N ARG A 344 26.38 24.32 28.94
CA ARG A 344 25.64 23.06 29.11
C ARG A 344 24.20 23.29 28.66
N VAL A 345 23.77 22.56 27.63
CA VAL A 345 22.47 22.73 27.00
C VAL A 345 21.57 21.53 27.30
N VAL A 346 20.38 21.78 27.84
CA VAL A 346 19.35 20.76 28.01
C VAL A 346 18.18 21.03 27.06
N VAL A 347 17.90 20.08 26.18
CA VAL A 347 16.78 20.10 25.25
C VAL A 347 15.67 19.18 25.74
N VAL A 348 14.47 19.71 25.89
CA VAL A 348 13.30 18.97 26.38
C VAL A 348 12.42 18.57 25.20
N GLY A 349 12.31 17.28 24.91
CA GLY A 349 11.44 16.77 23.85
C GLY A 349 12.00 15.53 23.15
N GLY A 350 11.19 14.91 22.29
CA GLY A 350 11.59 13.69 21.55
C GLY A 350 11.31 13.72 20.04
N GLY A 351 10.82 14.84 19.51
CA GLY A 351 10.57 14.97 18.07
C GLY A 351 11.79 15.49 17.30
N ASN A 352 11.67 15.57 15.97
CA ASN A 352 12.74 16.08 15.10
C ASN A 352 13.24 17.48 15.49
N VAL A 353 12.37 18.36 16.01
CA VAL A 353 12.78 19.69 16.51
C VAL A 353 13.75 19.59 17.69
N ALA A 354 13.56 18.61 18.58
CA ALA A 354 14.47 18.41 19.72
C ALA A 354 15.85 17.93 19.23
N ILE A 355 15.86 16.97 18.31
CA ILE A 355 17.09 16.47 17.68
C ILE A 355 17.82 17.60 16.95
N ASP A 356 17.13 18.37 16.11
CA ASP A 356 17.73 19.47 15.37
C ASP A 356 18.25 20.56 16.30
N ALA A 357 17.50 20.95 17.34
CA ALA A 357 17.97 21.93 18.32
C ALA A 357 19.24 21.46 19.05
N ALA A 358 19.31 20.19 19.45
CA ALA A 358 20.47 19.62 20.12
C ALA A 358 21.70 19.59 19.20
N ARG A 359 21.53 19.12 17.96
CA ARG A 359 22.58 19.04 16.94
C ARG A 359 23.09 20.41 16.49
N VAL A 360 22.21 21.40 16.42
CA VAL A 360 22.59 22.81 16.20
C VAL A 360 23.36 23.34 17.40
N ALA A 361 22.89 23.13 18.63
CA ALA A 361 23.59 23.58 19.83
C ALA A 361 25.02 23.00 19.91
N ARG A 362 25.18 21.72 19.57
CA ARG A 362 26.49 21.06 19.49
C ARG A 362 27.41 21.71 18.47
N ARG A 363 26.91 22.04 17.27
CA ARG A 363 27.65 22.75 16.21
C ARG A 363 28.06 24.17 16.59
N LEU A 364 27.26 24.83 17.44
CA LEU A 364 27.57 26.17 17.96
C LEU A 364 28.55 26.16 19.14
N GLY A 365 29.15 25.00 19.46
CA GLY A 365 30.21 24.89 20.45
C GLY A 365 29.74 24.65 21.88
N ALA A 366 28.51 24.12 22.08
CA ALA A 366 28.06 23.69 23.40
C ALA A 366 29.04 22.68 24.02
N LEU A 367 29.36 22.88 25.30
CA LEU A 367 30.26 22.01 26.08
C LEU A 367 29.66 20.60 26.21
N GLU A 368 28.40 20.55 26.62
CA GLU A 368 27.60 19.33 26.77
C GLU A 368 26.18 19.61 26.25
N VAL A 369 25.59 18.65 25.55
CA VAL A 369 24.20 18.73 25.08
C VAL A 369 23.47 17.47 25.52
N ARG A 370 22.38 17.64 26.28
CA ARG A 370 21.49 16.58 26.73
C ARG A 370 20.10 16.76 26.15
N ILE A 371 19.49 15.66 25.72
CA ILE A 371 18.07 15.60 25.40
C ILE A 371 17.39 14.84 26.52
N ILE A 372 16.41 15.47 27.19
CA ILE A 372 15.52 14.77 28.12
C ILE A 372 14.20 14.44 27.44
N TYR A 373 13.81 13.16 27.49
CA TYR A 373 12.56 12.68 26.93
C TYR A 373 11.74 11.90 27.94
N ARG A 374 10.45 12.20 28.03
CA ARG A 374 9.56 11.62 29.06
C ARG A 374 9.21 10.15 28.86
N ARG A 375 9.56 9.52 27.73
CA ARG A 375 9.30 8.09 27.42
C ARG A 375 10.58 7.38 27.03
N SER A 376 10.48 6.10 26.67
CA SER A 376 11.62 5.33 26.20
C SER A 376 11.98 5.69 24.74
N ARG A 377 13.11 5.14 24.26
CA ARG A 377 13.52 5.26 22.86
C ARG A 377 12.44 4.77 21.88
N GLN A 378 11.73 3.68 22.21
CA GLN A 378 10.76 3.06 21.30
C GLN A 378 9.57 3.97 21.01
N GLU A 379 9.18 4.84 21.95
CA GLU A 379 8.09 5.80 21.74
C GLU A 379 8.58 7.19 21.27
N MET A 380 9.86 7.35 20.94
CA MET A 380 10.43 8.63 20.51
C MET A 380 9.93 8.97 19.09
N PRO A 381 9.30 10.15 18.87
CA PRO A 381 8.74 10.48 17.55
C PRO A 381 9.77 10.83 16.45
N ALA A 382 11.01 11.13 16.82
CA ALA A 382 12.07 11.43 15.86
C ALA A 382 12.41 10.20 14.99
N LEU A 383 12.97 10.43 13.81
CA LEU A 383 13.44 9.35 12.95
C LEU A 383 14.63 8.63 13.60
N ASP A 384 14.65 7.30 13.56
CA ASP A 384 15.72 6.48 14.18
C ASP A 384 17.11 6.91 13.69
N GLU A 385 17.24 7.15 12.39
CA GLU A 385 18.45 7.63 11.73
C GLU A 385 18.96 8.98 12.29
N GLU A 386 18.03 9.88 12.65
CA GLU A 386 18.36 11.18 13.24
C GLU A 386 18.76 11.05 14.71
N ILE A 387 18.19 10.09 15.43
CA ILE A 387 18.56 9.77 16.82
C ILE A 387 19.98 9.19 16.84
N GLU A 388 20.27 8.22 15.96
CA GLU A 388 21.61 7.62 15.83
C GLU A 388 22.68 8.65 15.45
N ALA A 389 22.34 9.58 14.54
CA ALA A 389 23.25 10.67 14.17
C ALA A 389 23.52 11.62 15.35
N ALA A 390 22.51 11.91 16.17
CA ALA A 390 22.68 12.74 17.37
C ALA A 390 23.62 12.07 18.40
N GLU A 391 23.45 10.76 18.63
CA GLU A 391 24.32 9.97 19.52
C GLU A 391 25.77 9.96 19.03
N LYS A 392 25.98 9.78 17.71
CA LYS A 392 27.31 9.82 17.07
C LYS A 392 27.99 11.20 17.17
N GLU A 393 27.23 12.27 17.35
CA GLU A 393 27.73 13.64 17.57
C GLU A 393 28.05 13.94 19.05
N GLY A 394 27.86 12.95 19.94
CA GLY A 394 28.11 13.05 21.37
C GLY A 394 26.97 13.71 22.16
N ILE A 395 25.76 13.74 21.60
CA ILE A 395 24.57 14.22 22.32
C ILE A 395 24.08 13.10 23.23
N ILE A 396 23.83 13.44 24.49
CA ILE A 396 23.39 12.48 25.52
C ILE A 396 21.86 12.43 25.51
N LEU A 397 21.27 11.25 25.40
CA LEU A 397 19.82 11.06 25.49
C LEU A 397 19.44 10.44 26.83
N ASP A 398 18.76 11.23 27.65
CA ASP A 398 18.26 10.87 28.96
C ASP A 398 16.75 10.57 28.86
N TYR A 399 16.39 9.28 28.82
CA TYR A 399 15.01 8.82 28.71
C TYR A 399 14.26 8.79 30.04
N LEU A 400 12.94 8.65 29.95
CA LEU A 400 12.02 8.55 31.10
C LEU A 400 12.16 9.71 32.09
N ILE A 401 12.41 10.93 31.62
CA ILE A 401 12.55 12.12 32.47
C ILE A 401 11.57 13.21 32.03
N SER A 402 10.86 13.78 33.01
CA SER A 402 9.96 14.92 32.82
C SER A 402 10.51 16.13 33.56
N PRO A 403 10.50 17.34 32.96
CA PRO A 403 10.83 18.56 33.68
C PRO A 403 9.69 18.98 34.61
N THR A 404 10.03 19.49 35.80
CA THR A 404 9.07 19.97 36.80
C THR A 404 9.26 21.45 37.15
N GLY A 405 10.45 22.00 36.95
CA GLY A 405 10.77 23.37 37.34
C GLY A 405 12.11 23.86 36.77
N LEU A 406 12.41 25.13 37.03
CA LEU A 406 13.66 25.80 36.64
C LEU A 406 14.22 26.52 37.86
N GLY A 407 15.55 26.58 37.97
CA GLY A 407 16.20 27.34 39.02
C GLY A 407 17.49 28.00 38.54
N GLY A 408 17.88 29.06 39.25
CA GLY A 408 18.95 29.93 38.80
C GLY A 408 19.21 31.09 39.76
N LYS A 409 20.27 31.84 39.45
CA LYS A 409 20.71 33.03 40.20
C LYS A 409 20.75 34.22 39.25
N ASP A 410 20.46 35.42 39.76
CA ASP A 410 20.52 36.68 38.98
C ASP A 410 19.70 36.61 37.67
N GLN A 411 18.52 35.98 37.76
CA GLN A 411 17.62 35.72 36.63
C GLN A 411 18.25 34.91 35.49
N CYS A 412 19.34 34.18 35.71
CA CYS A 412 19.94 33.29 34.71
C CYS A 412 19.72 31.83 35.16
N VAL A 413 19.26 30.97 34.24
CA VAL A 413 19.10 29.54 34.53
C VAL A 413 20.45 28.90 34.87
N GLN A 414 20.47 28.05 35.89
CA GLN A 414 21.64 27.24 36.27
C GLN A 414 21.32 25.74 36.32
N TYR A 415 20.05 25.38 36.51
CA TYR A 415 19.61 24.00 36.49
C TYR A 415 18.12 23.88 36.11
N ILE A 416 17.76 22.70 35.62
CA ILE A 416 16.38 22.25 35.44
C ILE A 416 16.03 21.20 36.50
N GLU A 417 14.84 21.31 37.08
CA GLU A 417 14.30 20.33 38.03
C GLU A 417 13.56 19.26 37.24
N CYS A 418 13.84 18.00 37.57
CA CYS A 418 13.38 16.84 36.83
C CYS A 418 12.83 15.77 37.77
N ILE A 419 11.94 14.94 37.25
CA ILE A 419 11.44 13.73 37.90
C ILE A 419 11.60 12.53 36.95
N ARG A 420 11.92 11.36 37.52
CA ARG A 420 12.00 10.11 36.74
C ARG A 420 10.60 9.55 36.52
N ASN A 421 10.40 8.89 35.40
CA ASN A 421 9.15 8.25 35.02
C ASN A 421 9.34 6.73 34.88
N THR A 422 8.25 6.00 35.06
CA THR A 422 8.05 4.69 34.44
C THR A 422 7.00 4.82 33.33
N LEU A 423 6.81 3.78 32.53
CA LEU A 423 5.73 3.72 31.54
C LEU A 423 4.51 3.01 32.14
N SER A 424 3.32 3.54 31.85
CA SER A 424 2.07 2.81 32.06
C SER A 424 1.95 1.67 31.06
N GLU A 425 0.99 0.77 31.33
CA GLU A 425 0.46 -0.12 30.29
C GLU A 425 -0.01 0.69 29.06
N PRO A 426 0.10 0.13 27.85
CA PRO A 426 -0.44 0.75 26.65
C PRO A 426 -1.94 1.00 26.78
N ASP A 427 -2.40 2.21 26.43
CA ASP A 427 -3.82 2.49 26.34
C ASP A 427 -4.47 1.78 25.12
N ALA A 428 -5.78 1.99 24.90
CA ALA A 428 -6.50 1.40 23.75
C ALA A 428 -5.92 1.79 22.37
N THR A 429 -5.07 2.82 22.30
CA THR A 429 -4.36 3.23 21.07
C THR A 429 -2.96 2.60 20.96
N GLY A 430 -2.57 1.77 21.94
CA GLY A 430 -1.22 1.23 22.07
C GLY A 430 -0.23 2.23 22.66
N ARG A 431 -0.69 3.37 23.19
CA ARG A 431 0.17 4.46 23.67
C ARG A 431 0.43 4.32 25.16
N CYS A 432 1.70 4.15 25.54
CA CYS A 432 2.11 4.20 26.94
C CYS A 432 2.18 5.65 27.44
N TRP A 433 1.83 5.87 28.71
CA TRP A 433 1.89 7.17 29.38
C TRP A 433 3.06 7.24 30.36
N PRO A 434 3.76 8.38 30.46
CA PRO A 434 4.77 8.56 31.48
C PRO A 434 4.10 8.72 32.85
N VAL A 435 4.51 7.89 33.80
CA VAL A 435 4.02 7.92 35.19
C VAL A 435 5.19 8.34 36.10
N PRO A 436 5.10 9.49 36.79
CA PRO A 436 6.18 9.95 37.66
C PRO A 436 6.45 8.99 38.82
N ILE A 437 7.73 8.71 39.08
CA ILE A 437 8.19 7.91 40.21
C ILE A 437 8.31 8.85 41.42
N LYS A 438 7.58 8.56 42.50
CA LYS A 438 7.60 9.36 43.72
C LYS A 438 9.01 9.41 44.33
N ASN A 439 9.40 10.55 44.89
CA ASN A 439 10.71 10.77 45.55
C ASN A 439 11.92 10.54 44.62
N SER A 440 11.74 10.76 43.31
CA SER A 440 12.80 10.62 42.30
C SER A 440 13.24 11.97 41.71
N GLU A 441 12.86 13.07 42.36
CA GLU A 441 13.16 14.43 41.96
C GLU A 441 14.67 14.70 42.04
N PHE A 442 15.23 15.34 41.02
CA PHE A 442 16.63 15.72 40.98
C PHE A 442 16.85 16.99 40.16
N LYS A 443 18.03 17.60 40.30
CA LYS A 443 18.44 18.79 39.54
C LYS A 443 19.48 18.38 38.50
N MET A 444 19.34 18.90 37.28
CA MET A 444 20.29 18.74 36.19
C MET A 444 20.84 20.12 35.82
N GLU A 445 22.16 20.28 35.86
CA GLU A 445 22.82 21.54 35.54
C GLU A 445 22.57 21.93 34.08
N ALA A 446 22.24 23.20 33.85
CA ALA A 446 21.96 23.73 32.52
C ALA A 446 22.16 25.25 32.50
N ASP A 447 22.94 25.72 31.54
CA ASP A 447 23.14 27.16 31.28
C ASP A 447 22.18 27.65 30.17
N LEU A 448 21.61 26.73 29.39
CA LEU A 448 20.58 26.98 28.38
C LEU A 448 19.58 25.81 28.35
N VAL A 449 18.28 26.12 28.45
CA VAL A 449 17.19 25.15 28.36
C VAL A 449 16.32 25.44 27.14
N ILE A 450 16.16 24.44 26.27
CA ILE A 450 15.39 24.55 25.02
C ILE A 450 14.18 23.60 25.07
N PHE A 451 12.96 24.14 25.06
CA PHE A 451 11.75 23.32 25.07
C PHE A 451 11.22 23.05 23.66
N ALA A 452 11.23 21.78 23.25
CA ALA A 452 10.75 21.28 21.97
C ALA A 452 9.55 20.31 22.14
N VAL A 453 8.57 20.72 22.94
CA VAL A 453 7.42 19.88 23.35
C VAL A 453 6.14 20.09 22.54
N GLY A 454 6.14 21.00 21.56
CA GLY A 454 4.98 21.24 20.69
C GLY A 454 5.08 22.56 19.92
N GLN A 455 4.24 22.70 18.90
CA GLN A 455 4.11 23.92 18.10
C GLN A 455 2.63 24.27 17.93
N LYS A 456 2.33 25.56 17.82
CA LYS A 456 0.99 26.09 17.60
C LYS A 456 0.97 27.13 16.47
N PRO A 457 -0.10 27.16 15.66
CA PRO A 457 -0.40 28.27 14.77
C PRO A 457 -0.58 29.58 15.54
N ASP A 458 -0.17 30.68 14.91
CA ASP A 458 -0.59 32.02 15.32
C ASP A 458 -1.71 32.47 14.41
N LEU A 459 -2.93 32.61 14.96
CA LEU A 459 -4.15 32.90 14.20
C LEU A 459 -4.72 34.29 14.53
N SER A 460 -3.97 35.16 15.21
CA SER A 460 -4.38 36.52 15.56
C SER A 460 -4.84 37.34 14.34
N TYR A 461 -4.22 37.12 13.17
CA TYR A 461 -4.60 37.75 11.89
C TYR A 461 -6.01 37.37 11.39
N ILE A 462 -6.64 36.35 11.99
CA ILE A 462 -8.03 35.92 11.74
C ILE A 462 -8.92 36.30 12.92
N THR A 463 -8.45 36.09 14.15
CA THR A 463 -9.29 36.15 15.35
C THR A 463 -9.38 37.53 16.02
N GLU A 464 -8.50 38.47 15.68
CA GLU A 464 -8.45 39.81 16.29
C GLU A 464 -8.84 40.91 15.28
N GLY A 465 -9.52 41.95 15.76
CA GLY A 465 -9.88 43.14 14.95
C GLY A 465 -10.91 42.87 13.84
N SER A 466 -10.74 43.50 12.68
CA SER A 466 -11.48 43.24 11.43
C SER A 466 -11.04 41.95 10.72
N GLY A 467 -10.25 41.09 11.39
CA GLY A 467 -9.88 39.76 10.91
C GLY A 467 -11.14 38.96 10.59
N SER A 468 -11.16 38.33 9.41
CA SER A 468 -12.36 37.81 8.77
C SER A 468 -13.22 36.95 9.71
N PRO A 469 -14.34 37.49 10.24
CA PRO A 469 -15.07 36.88 11.36
C PRO A 469 -15.74 35.54 10.97
N ASP A 470 -15.80 35.26 9.67
CA ASP A 470 -16.47 34.08 9.11
C ASP A 470 -15.54 32.87 8.98
N VAL A 471 -14.24 32.97 9.28
CA VAL A 471 -13.32 31.82 9.29
C VAL A 471 -13.34 31.14 10.65
N LEU A 472 -13.91 29.94 10.73
CA LEU A 472 -14.04 29.18 11.96
C LEU A 472 -12.68 28.63 12.43
N VAL A 473 -12.38 28.89 13.70
CA VAL A 473 -11.20 28.38 14.40
C VAL A 473 -11.67 27.50 15.56
N SER A 474 -11.00 26.36 15.75
CA SER A 474 -11.26 25.45 16.87
C SER A 474 -9.95 24.87 17.38
N ARG A 475 -9.73 24.94 18.70
CA ARG A 475 -8.51 24.42 19.37
C ARG A 475 -7.21 24.93 18.72
N ASP A 476 -7.10 26.24 18.54
CA ASP A 476 -5.96 26.92 17.93
C ASP A 476 -5.65 26.50 16.48
N ARG A 477 -6.67 26.06 15.71
CA ARG A 477 -6.52 25.59 14.31
C ARG A 477 -7.66 26.06 13.43
N ILE A 478 -7.38 26.28 12.15
CA ILE A 478 -8.39 26.63 11.15
C ILE A 478 -9.23 25.40 10.81
N VAL A 479 -10.55 25.53 10.86
CA VAL A 479 -11.49 24.47 10.47
C VAL A 479 -11.70 24.52 8.95
N VAL A 480 -11.53 23.37 8.31
CA VAL A 480 -11.73 23.22 6.85
C VAL A 480 -12.55 21.99 6.53
N ASN A 481 -13.16 21.99 5.34
CA ASN A 481 -13.62 20.76 4.72
C ASN A 481 -12.38 19.89 4.37
N PRO A 482 -12.27 18.66 4.90
CA PRO A 482 -11.09 17.82 4.72
C PRO A 482 -10.89 17.33 3.27
N ASP A 483 -11.92 17.40 2.43
CA ASP A 483 -11.84 16.98 1.03
C ASP A 483 -11.41 18.12 0.10
N THR A 484 -11.82 19.36 0.39
CA THR A 484 -11.59 20.52 -0.49
C THR A 484 -10.60 21.53 0.07
N MET A 485 -10.26 21.45 1.37
CA MET A 485 -9.47 22.44 2.09
C MET A 485 -10.15 23.82 2.20
N GLU A 486 -11.44 23.92 1.85
CA GLU A 486 -12.23 25.14 1.95
C GLU A 486 -12.56 25.45 3.40
N THR A 487 -12.46 26.72 3.79
CA THR A 487 -12.87 27.18 5.13
C THR A 487 -14.38 27.43 5.18
N SER A 488 -14.89 27.90 6.31
CA SER A 488 -16.28 28.37 6.41
C SER A 488 -16.56 29.65 5.61
N ARG A 489 -15.52 30.40 5.22
CA ARG A 489 -15.66 31.58 4.37
C ARG A 489 -15.48 31.21 2.89
N PRO A 490 -16.49 31.44 2.02
CA PRO A 490 -16.39 31.15 0.59
C PRO A 490 -15.21 31.86 -0.07
N GLY A 491 -14.49 31.16 -0.96
CA GLY A 491 -13.31 31.69 -1.63
C GLY A 491 -12.04 31.72 -0.77
N VAL A 492 -12.12 31.31 0.51
CA VAL A 492 -10.96 31.16 1.41
C VAL A 492 -10.70 29.69 1.70
N PHE A 493 -9.46 29.27 1.49
CA PHE A 493 -8.98 27.90 1.68
C PHE A 493 -7.82 27.92 2.67
N ALA A 494 -7.56 26.82 3.36
CA ALA A 494 -6.42 26.72 4.28
C ALA A 494 -5.79 25.34 4.27
N GLY A 495 -4.49 25.26 4.56
CA GLY A 495 -3.77 23.98 4.57
C GLY A 495 -2.43 24.04 5.30
N GLY A 496 -1.83 22.86 5.46
CA GLY A 496 -0.60 22.70 6.24
C GLY A 496 -0.85 22.83 7.75
N ASP A 497 0.19 23.22 8.48
CA ASP A 497 0.19 23.15 9.95
C ASP A 497 -0.83 24.09 10.62
N ALA A 498 -1.30 25.12 9.91
CA ALA A 498 -2.39 25.99 10.39
C ALA A 498 -3.73 25.25 10.57
N VAL A 499 -3.91 24.12 9.86
CA VAL A 499 -5.10 23.26 9.93
C VAL A 499 -4.80 22.00 10.75
N THR A 500 -3.67 21.33 10.49
CA THR A 500 -3.39 20.03 11.11
C THR A 500 -2.68 20.12 12.46
N GLY A 501 -2.14 21.29 12.83
CA GLY A 501 -1.00 21.37 13.75
C GLY A 501 0.28 20.86 13.07
N PRO A 502 1.41 20.88 13.80
CA PRO A 502 2.72 20.52 13.24
C PRO A 502 2.69 19.14 12.60
N ALA A 503 2.98 19.09 11.30
CA ALA A 503 3.00 17.89 10.51
C ALA A 503 4.26 17.85 9.63
N SER A 504 4.34 16.85 8.76
CA SER A 504 5.48 16.66 7.87
C SER A 504 5.39 17.54 6.63
N ALA A 505 6.53 17.93 6.06
CA ALA A 505 6.57 18.74 4.83
C ALA A 505 5.77 18.12 3.67
N ILE A 506 5.79 16.78 3.53
CA ILE A 506 5.02 16.07 2.51
C ILE A 506 3.51 16.15 2.73
N LYS A 507 3.04 16.18 3.99
CA LYS A 507 1.61 16.38 4.30
C LYS A 507 1.17 17.82 4.00
N ALA A 508 2.02 18.81 4.32
CA ALA A 508 1.75 20.20 3.99
C ALA A 508 1.69 20.43 2.47
N ILE A 509 2.61 19.83 1.70
CA ILE A 509 2.58 19.84 0.22
C ILE A 509 1.29 19.19 -0.30
N ALA A 510 0.89 18.04 0.25
CA ALA A 510 -0.34 17.37 -0.15
C ALA A 510 -1.59 18.25 0.09
N ALA A 511 -1.65 18.97 1.21
CA ALA A 511 -2.72 19.93 1.49
C ALA A 511 -2.74 21.08 0.47
N GLY A 512 -1.57 21.65 0.15
CA GLY A 512 -1.46 22.70 -0.88
C GLY A 512 -1.89 22.23 -2.27
N LYS A 513 -1.49 21.01 -2.68
CA LYS A 513 -1.93 20.37 -3.94
C LYS A 513 -3.46 20.21 -3.99
N ARG A 514 -4.05 19.75 -2.89
CA ARG A 514 -5.50 19.56 -2.76
C ARG A 514 -6.25 20.89 -2.84
N ALA A 515 -5.78 21.90 -2.10
CA ALA A 515 -6.35 23.23 -2.11
C ALA A 515 -6.29 23.86 -3.51
N ALA A 516 -5.17 23.74 -4.22
CA ALA A 516 -5.06 24.25 -5.59
C ALA A 516 -6.08 23.64 -6.56
N ALA A 517 -6.36 22.34 -6.43
CA ALA A 517 -7.39 21.68 -7.24
C ALA A 517 -8.81 22.15 -6.89
N ALA A 518 -9.08 22.38 -5.60
CA ALA A 518 -10.38 22.89 -5.14
C ALA A 518 -10.59 24.37 -5.51
N ILE A 519 -9.57 25.21 -5.38
CA ILE A 519 -9.57 26.61 -5.82
C ILE A 519 -9.85 26.70 -7.31
N ASP A 520 -9.20 25.88 -8.13
CA ASP A 520 -9.45 25.83 -9.57
C ASP A 520 -10.91 25.47 -9.90
N ALA A 521 -11.49 24.47 -9.23
CA ALA A 521 -12.90 24.13 -9.41
C ALA A 521 -13.83 25.28 -8.97
N TYR A 522 -13.56 25.88 -7.82
CA TYR A 522 -14.28 27.05 -7.29
C TYR A 522 -14.25 28.22 -8.28
N LEU A 523 -13.08 28.56 -8.81
CA LEU A 523 -12.92 29.66 -9.77
C LEU A 523 -13.57 29.38 -11.12
N ARG A 524 -13.80 28.10 -11.48
CA ARG A 524 -14.57 27.70 -12.67
C ARG A 524 -16.08 27.61 -12.42
N GLY A 525 -16.54 27.77 -11.17
CA GLY A 525 -17.94 27.59 -10.79
C GLY A 525 -18.39 26.12 -10.81
N GLU A 526 -17.44 25.19 -10.68
CA GLU A 526 -17.67 23.75 -10.73
C GLU A 526 -17.49 23.12 -9.34
N LYS A 527 -18.06 21.92 -9.16
CA LYS A 527 -17.79 21.11 -7.96
C LYS A 527 -16.41 20.44 -8.09
N PRO A 528 -15.61 20.39 -7.01
CA PRO A 528 -14.34 19.66 -7.01
C PRO A 528 -14.54 18.17 -7.35
N SER A 529 -13.72 17.64 -8.26
CA SER A 529 -13.78 16.21 -8.62
C SER A 529 -13.43 15.33 -7.42
N ALA A 530 -14.13 14.20 -7.26
CA ALA A 530 -13.80 13.18 -6.27
C ALA A 530 -12.36 12.62 -6.45
N ALA A 531 -11.80 12.74 -7.65
CA ALA A 531 -10.43 12.37 -8.00
C ALA A 531 -9.35 13.06 -7.15
N ILE A 532 -9.64 14.25 -6.61
CA ILE A 532 -8.69 15.07 -5.84
C ILE A 532 -8.15 14.32 -4.60
N LYS A 533 -8.91 13.33 -4.10
CA LYS A 533 -8.57 12.57 -2.89
C LYS A 533 -7.59 11.43 -3.14
N TYR A 534 -7.41 11.00 -4.40
CA TYR A 534 -6.70 9.78 -4.74
C TYR A 534 -5.43 10.07 -5.54
N PRO A 535 -4.36 9.29 -5.34
CA PRO A 535 -3.19 9.31 -6.23
C PRO A 535 -3.58 8.94 -7.65
N VAL A 536 -2.79 9.40 -8.64
CA VAL A 536 -2.98 9.00 -10.03
C VAL A 536 -2.03 7.85 -10.35
N LYS A 537 -2.57 6.71 -10.79
CA LYS A 537 -1.79 5.58 -11.33
C LYS A 537 -1.49 5.87 -12.80
N ARG A 538 -0.27 6.33 -13.09
CA ARG A 538 0.13 6.70 -14.46
C ARG A 538 0.54 5.48 -15.28
N LYS A 539 0.83 5.72 -16.56
CA LYS A 539 1.32 4.68 -17.46
C LYS A 539 2.66 4.14 -16.94
N VAL A 540 2.76 2.82 -16.90
CA VAL A 540 3.94 2.07 -16.48
C VAL A 540 5.15 2.53 -17.30
N ALA A 541 6.20 3.00 -16.63
CA ALA A 541 7.50 3.28 -17.23
C ALA A 541 8.18 2.00 -17.69
N ALA A 542 9.12 2.10 -18.63
CA ALA A 542 9.89 0.96 -19.09
C ALA A 542 10.46 0.18 -17.90
N LEU A 543 10.43 -1.16 -17.97
CA LEU A 543 10.88 -2.00 -16.87
C LEU A 543 12.41 -2.08 -16.88
N MET A 544 13.02 -2.01 -15.71
CA MET A 544 14.45 -2.30 -15.56
C MET A 544 14.71 -3.75 -15.98
N GLN A 545 15.76 -3.93 -16.76
CA GLN A 545 16.25 -5.23 -17.18
C GLN A 545 17.32 -5.66 -16.19
N VAL A 546 16.93 -6.48 -15.21
CA VAL A 546 17.83 -7.04 -14.20
C VAL A 546 17.68 -8.56 -14.19
N THR A 547 18.71 -9.29 -13.82
CA THR A 547 18.64 -10.72 -13.57
C THR A 547 18.01 -11.01 -12.21
N ALA A 548 17.48 -12.22 -12.05
CA ALA A 548 17.06 -12.73 -10.75
C ALA A 548 18.18 -12.67 -9.70
N GLN A 549 19.42 -12.96 -10.11
CA GLN A 549 20.59 -12.95 -9.22
C GLN A 549 20.87 -11.55 -8.68
N GLU A 550 20.91 -10.54 -9.57
CA GLU A 550 21.05 -9.14 -9.17
C GLU A 550 19.92 -8.74 -8.23
N LYS A 551 18.67 -9.13 -8.54
CA LYS A 551 17.51 -8.81 -7.72
C LYS A 551 17.51 -9.46 -6.32
N SER A 552 18.14 -10.62 -6.18
CA SER A 552 18.33 -11.33 -4.90
C SER A 552 19.48 -10.77 -4.08
N HIS A 553 20.63 -10.48 -4.70
CA HIS A 553 21.89 -10.18 -3.99
C HIS A 553 22.38 -8.75 -4.20
N SER A 554 21.50 -7.83 -4.58
CA SER A 554 21.84 -6.41 -4.63
C SER A 554 22.26 -5.91 -3.25
N ARG A 555 23.32 -5.10 -3.22
CA ARG A 555 23.75 -4.40 -2.01
C ARG A 555 22.61 -3.54 -1.47
N VAL A 556 22.45 -3.56 -0.15
CA VAL A 556 21.58 -2.62 0.59
C VAL A 556 22.44 -1.44 0.99
N TYR A 557 21.95 -0.22 0.77
CA TYR A 557 22.60 1.01 1.22
C TYR A 557 21.96 1.46 2.52
N SER A 558 22.75 1.50 3.60
CA SER A 558 22.25 1.98 4.89
C SER A 558 22.34 3.50 5.01
N PHE A 559 21.60 4.08 5.97
CA PHE A 559 21.76 5.48 6.33
C PHE A 559 23.18 5.78 6.83
N GLU A 560 23.77 4.85 7.59
CA GLU A 560 25.07 5.02 8.23
C GLU A 560 26.20 5.15 7.22
N GLU A 561 26.12 4.42 6.10
CA GLU A 561 27.08 4.54 4.99
C GLU A 561 27.01 5.90 4.28
N GLN A 562 25.87 6.59 4.38
CA GLN A 562 25.67 7.91 3.77
C GLN A 562 26.03 9.04 4.75
N TYR A 563 26.17 8.78 6.04
CA TYR A 563 26.46 9.81 7.03
C TYR A 563 27.94 10.19 7.00
N LEU A 564 28.25 11.49 6.89
CA LEU A 564 29.60 12.05 6.78
C LEU A 564 30.15 12.50 8.15
N PRO A 565 31.05 11.73 8.81
CA PRO A 565 31.49 12.02 10.17
C PRO A 565 32.33 13.30 10.29
N VAL A 566 32.99 13.73 9.21
CA VAL A 566 33.86 14.93 9.23
C VAL A 566 33.10 16.25 9.35
N LYS A 567 31.77 16.25 9.22
CA LYS A 567 30.91 17.46 9.19
C LYS A 567 30.18 17.74 10.50
N GLN A 568 30.58 17.12 11.61
CA GLN A 568 29.92 17.25 12.91
C GLN A 568 30.02 18.66 13.54
N HIS A 569 31.01 19.46 13.13
CA HIS A 569 31.26 20.81 13.63
C HIS A 569 30.96 21.92 12.61
N THR A 570 30.30 21.57 11.50
CA THR A 570 29.96 22.50 10.40
C THR A 570 28.47 22.47 10.12
N PHE A 571 27.97 23.48 9.41
CA PHE A 571 26.61 23.48 8.86
C PHE A 571 26.52 22.88 7.44
N ASP A 572 27.61 22.28 6.96
CA ASP A 572 27.64 21.57 5.68
C ASP A 572 26.72 20.34 5.69
N GLU A 573 26.22 19.96 4.52
CA GLU A 573 25.33 18.80 4.37
C GLU A 573 25.97 17.51 4.91
N VAL A 574 25.34 16.86 5.89
CA VAL A 574 25.90 15.69 6.61
C VAL A 574 25.64 14.35 5.89
N MET A 575 24.79 14.33 4.88
CA MET A 575 24.44 13.13 4.14
C MET A 575 25.07 13.16 2.75
N GLU A 576 25.82 12.13 2.40
CA GLU A 576 26.26 11.86 1.04
C GLU A 576 25.07 11.32 0.21
N GLY A 577 24.94 11.79 -1.03
CA GLY A 577 23.94 11.28 -1.96
C GLY A 577 24.40 9.97 -2.60
N LEU A 578 23.46 9.14 -3.05
CA LEU A 578 23.80 7.97 -3.87
C LEU A 578 24.39 8.45 -5.21
N GLY A 579 25.46 7.79 -5.67
CA GLY A 579 25.95 7.95 -7.04
C GLY A 579 25.09 7.19 -8.07
N PRO A 580 25.26 7.45 -9.38
CA PRO A 580 24.49 6.81 -10.46
C PRO A 580 24.47 5.28 -10.40
N GLU A 581 25.63 4.64 -10.21
CA GLU A 581 25.75 3.18 -10.15
C GLU A 581 25.03 2.60 -8.92
N ALA A 582 25.25 3.21 -7.75
CA ALA A 582 24.58 2.82 -6.52
C ALA A 582 23.05 2.96 -6.63
N GLY A 583 22.59 4.05 -7.24
CA GLY A 583 21.17 4.29 -7.51
C GLY A 583 20.56 3.26 -8.46
N ALA A 584 21.30 2.79 -9.47
CA ALA A 584 20.84 1.74 -10.38
C ALA A 584 20.67 0.39 -9.66
N VAL A 585 21.63 0.01 -8.83
CA VAL A 585 21.55 -1.20 -8.00
C VAL A 585 20.36 -1.13 -7.04
N GLU A 586 20.22 -0.02 -6.33
CA GLU A 586 19.13 0.17 -5.36
C GLU A 586 17.75 0.18 -6.03
N ALA A 587 17.61 0.86 -7.17
CA ALA A 587 16.38 0.83 -7.96
C ALA A 587 16.03 -0.57 -8.49
N GLY A 588 17.04 -1.37 -8.86
CA GLY A 588 16.90 -2.74 -9.35
C GLY A 588 16.27 -3.72 -8.34
N ARG A 589 16.38 -3.42 -7.04
CA ARG A 589 15.74 -4.20 -5.95
C ARG A 589 14.22 -4.08 -5.96
N CYS A 590 13.66 -3.03 -6.55
CA CYS A 590 12.23 -2.73 -6.52
C CYS A 590 11.37 -3.91 -7.02
N LEU A 591 10.37 -4.29 -6.23
CA LEU A 591 9.45 -5.40 -6.55
C LEU A 591 8.38 -5.03 -7.58
N ARG A 592 8.27 -3.75 -7.98
CA ARG A 592 7.25 -3.25 -8.91
C ARG A 592 5.84 -3.65 -8.48
N CYS A 593 5.47 -3.28 -7.26
CA CYS A 593 4.15 -3.56 -6.68
C CYS A 593 3.00 -2.83 -7.41
N ASP A 594 3.31 -1.91 -8.34
CA ASP A 594 2.38 -1.36 -9.32
C ASP A 594 1.93 -2.37 -10.38
N LEU A 595 2.71 -3.45 -10.57
CA LEU A 595 2.43 -4.56 -11.46
C LEU A 595 2.08 -5.83 -10.67
N CYS A 596 2.92 -6.21 -9.71
CA CYS A 596 2.72 -7.40 -8.89
C CYS A 596 1.89 -7.08 -7.64
N ILE A 597 0.62 -7.51 -7.64
CA ILE A 597 -0.30 -7.34 -6.51
C ILE A 597 -0.10 -8.36 -5.38
N ALA A 598 0.91 -9.24 -5.48
CA ALA A 598 1.25 -10.25 -4.46
C ALA A 598 0.12 -11.27 -4.12
N CYS A 599 -0.75 -11.58 -5.08
CA CYS A 599 -1.88 -12.51 -4.90
C CYS A 599 -1.51 -14.01 -4.83
N GLY A 600 -0.23 -14.38 -4.91
CA GLY A 600 0.23 -15.77 -4.76
C GLY A 600 -0.12 -16.75 -5.89
N LYS A 601 -1.00 -16.40 -6.84
CA LYS A 601 -1.45 -17.30 -7.93
C LYS A 601 -0.33 -17.94 -8.73
N CYS A 602 0.77 -17.21 -8.97
CA CYS A 602 1.92 -17.74 -9.69
C CYS A 602 2.63 -18.87 -8.91
N VAL A 603 2.75 -18.74 -7.59
CA VAL A 603 3.34 -19.75 -6.70
C VAL A 603 2.43 -20.97 -6.63
N ASP A 604 1.13 -20.77 -6.38
CA ASP A 604 0.14 -21.84 -6.31
C ASP A 604 0.07 -22.64 -7.61
N THR A 605 -0.01 -21.94 -8.75
CA THR A 605 -0.03 -22.60 -10.08
C THR A 605 1.26 -23.37 -10.34
N CYS A 606 2.43 -22.81 -10.00
CA CYS A 606 3.71 -23.49 -10.20
C CYS A 606 3.85 -24.75 -9.33
N ARG A 607 3.31 -24.73 -8.11
CA ARG A 607 3.22 -25.90 -7.22
C ARG A 607 2.25 -26.95 -7.77
N LYS A 608 1.07 -26.56 -8.25
CA LYS A 608 0.09 -27.46 -8.87
C LYS A 608 0.62 -28.15 -10.12
N VAL A 609 1.42 -27.44 -10.93
CA VAL A 609 2.15 -28.06 -12.04
C VAL A 609 3.14 -29.09 -11.51
N GLY A 610 3.77 -28.85 -10.36
CA GLY A 610 4.78 -29.71 -9.74
C GLY A 610 6.22 -29.28 -10.03
N ALA A 611 6.43 -28.12 -10.66
CA ALA A 611 7.75 -27.58 -10.93
C ALA A 611 8.36 -26.87 -9.71
N GLU A 612 7.52 -26.25 -8.87
CA GLU A 612 7.94 -25.52 -7.64
C GLU A 612 9.09 -24.53 -7.85
N ALA A 613 9.11 -23.89 -9.03
CA ALA A 613 10.17 -23.00 -9.45
C ALA A 613 10.07 -21.62 -8.80
N ILE A 614 8.87 -21.17 -8.45
CA ILE A 614 8.62 -19.83 -7.89
C ILE A 614 8.45 -19.94 -6.37
N GLN A 615 9.30 -19.22 -5.63
CA GLN A 615 9.22 -19.13 -4.16
C GLN A 615 9.33 -17.67 -3.73
N LEU A 616 8.21 -17.08 -3.33
CA LEU A 616 8.11 -15.68 -2.95
C LEU A 616 7.49 -15.58 -1.55
N GLY A 617 8.30 -15.19 -0.56
CA GLY A 617 7.90 -15.09 0.84
C GLY A 617 6.92 -13.98 1.16
N TYR A 618 6.84 -12.97 0.29
CA TYR A 618 6.01 -11.78 0.48
C TYR A 618 4.59 -11.89 -0.13
N VAL A 619 4.22 -13.05 -0.69
CA VAL A 619 2.90 -13.24 -1.33
C VAL A 619 1.99 -14.16 -0.53
N GLU A 620 0.67 -14.02 -0.76
CA GLU A 620 -0.34 -14.86 -0.12
C GLU A 620 -0.09 -16.36 -0.34
N GLY A 621 -0.35 -17.16 0.71
CA GLY A 621 -0.13 -18.61 0.71
C GLY A 621 1.33 -19.07 0.86
N SER A 622 2.30 -18.15 0.79
CA SER A 622 3.73 -18.41 1.06
C SER A 622 4.32 -17.45 2.10
N LYS A 623 3.45 -16.67 2.77
CA LYS A 623 3.84 -15.72 3.80
C LYS A 623 4.60 -16.42 4.92
N GLY A 624 5.80 -15.93 5.22
CA GLY A 624 6.72 -16.54 6.20
C GLY A 624 7.74 -17.53 5.60
N ALA A 625 7.61 -17.91 4.33
CA ALA A 625 8.70 -18.58 3.62
C ALA A 625 9.76 -17.57 3.19
N ALA A 626 11.00 -18.01 2.95
CA ALA A 626 12.03 -17.16 2.35
C ALA A 626 11.68 -16.84 0.89
N THR A 627 12.00 -15.64 0.42
CA THR A 627 11.93 -15.26 -0.99
C THR A 627 13.22 -15.64 -1.70
N ASP A 628 13.12 -16.36 -2.83
CA ASP A 628 14.27 -16.71 -3.67
C ASP A 628 13.94 -16.40 -5.13
N PHE A 629 14.46 -15.27 -5.63
CA PHE A 629 14.25 -14.89 -7.03
C PHE A 629 15.09 -15.72 -8.01
N ALA A 630 16.19 -16.35 -7.57
CA ALA A 630 17.10 -17.11 -8.44
C ALA A 630 16.62 -18.54 -8.68
N ARG A 631 15.77 -19.08 -7.80
CA ARG A 631 15.19 -20.43 -7.91
C ARG A 631 14.63 -20.80 -9.29
N PRO A 632 13.92 -19.92 -10.03
CA PRO A 632 13.42 -20.26 -11.36
C PRO A 632 14.52 -20.52 -12.39
N GLY A 633 15.73 -19.97 -12.24
CA GLY A 633 16.86 -20.27 -13.14
C GLY A 633 17.17 -21.76 -13.20
N ASN A 634 17.02 -22.45 -12.06
CA ASN A 634 17.31 -23.87 -11.94
C ASN A 634 16.06 -24.75 -12.12
N LYS A 635 14.94 -24.38 -11.49
CA LYS A 635 13.74 -25.23 -11.40
C LYS A 635 12.65 -24.95 -12.44
N CYS A 636 12.69 -23.81 -13.13
CA CYS A 636 11.68 -23.53 -14.14
C CYS A 636 11.77 -24.53 -15.27
N ILE A 637 10.61 -25.08 -15.65
CA ILE A 637 10.48 -25.95 -16.82
C ILE A 637 10.02 -25.20 -18.07
N GLY A 638 9.59 -23.94 -17.96
CA GLY A 638 9.15 -23.15 -19.13
C GLY A 638 7.73 -23.45 -19.63
N CYS A 639 6.82 -23.89 -18.75
CA CYS A 639 5.43 -24.22 -19.12
C CYS A 639 4.49 -23.01 -19.30
N GLY A 640 4.84 -21.82 -18.79
CA GLY A 640 4.01 -20.61 -18.96
C GLY A 640 2.76 -20.51 -18.09
N SER A 641 2.40 -21.53 -17.31
CA SER A 641 1.19 -21.52 -16.48
C SER A 641 1.14 -20.34 -15.50
N CYS A 642 2.29 -19.91 -14.96
CA CYS A 642 2.37 -18.76 -14.07
C CYS A 642 2.08 -17.42 -14.78
N SER A 643 2.43 -17.28 -16.06
CA SER A 643 2.16 -16.07 -16.84
C SER A 643 0.68 -15.99 -17.23
N VAL A 644 0.11 -17.10 -17.70
CA VAL A 644 -1.32 -17.20 -18.07
C VAL A 644 -2.24 -16.90 -16.88
N ASN A 645 -1.89 -17.37 -15.68
CA ASN A 645 -2.68 -17.17 -14.48
C ASN A 645 -2.35 -15.86 -13.74
N CYS A 646 -1.45 -15.02 -14.27
CA CYS A 646 -1.12 -13.74 -13.66
C CYS A 646 -2.19 -12.69 -14.01
N PRO A 647 -3.01 -12.23 -13.05
CA PRO A 647 -4.15 -11.34 -13.34
C PRO A 647 -3.73 -9.95 -13.82
N THR A 648 -2.49 -9.55 -13.58
CA THR A 648 -1.97 -8.23 -13.96
C THR A 648 -0.97 -8.27 -15.11
N GLY A 649 -0.56 -9.45 -15.55
CA GLY A 649 0.53 -9.61 -16.52
C GLY A 649 1.91 -9.28 -15.95
N ALA A 650 2.09 -9.28 -14.62
CA ALA A 650 3.39 -9.04 -13.98
C ALA A 650 4.44 -10.13 -14.30
N ILE A 651 3.98 -11.34 -14.66
CA ILE A 651 4.84 -12.43 -15.15
C ILE A 651 4.55 -12.62 -16.64
N THR A 652 5.61 -12.61 -17.43
CA THR A 652 5.56 -12.76 -18.89
C THR A 652 6.46 -13.89 -19.33
N ILE A 653 6.06 -14.58 -20.39
CA ILE A 653 6.91 -15.51 -21.12
C ILE A 653 6.99 -15.06 -22.57
N SER A 654 8.19 -14.97 -23.12
CA SER A 654 8.43 -14.76 -24.55
C SER A 654 9.46 -15.76 -25.08
N ASP A 655 9.32 -16.12 -26.35
CA ASP A 655 10.26 -16.97 -27.07
C ASP A 655 11.06 -16.07 -28.03
N GLU A 656 12.34 -15.88 -27.75
CA GLU A 656 13.23 -14.97 -28.48
C GLU A 656 14.58 -15.63 -28.73
N GLY A 657 15.05 -15.61 -29.98
CA GLY A 657 16.38 -16.10 -30.36
C GLY A 657 16.65 -17.57 -30.01
N GLY A 658 15.63 -18.43 -30.06
CA GLY A 658 15.75 -19.85 -29.69
C GLY A 658 15.65 -20.14 -28.18
N PHE A 659 15.36 -19.13 -27.36
CA PHE A 659 15.18 -19.28 -25.92
C PHE A 659 13.78 -18.87 -25.48
N ARG A 660 13.26 -19.56 -24.48
CA ARG A 660 12.09 -19.14 -23.70
C ARG A 660 12.55 -18.38 -22.47
N GLU A 661 12.18 -17.11 -22.39
CA GLU A 661 12.45 -16.25 -21.25
C GLU A 661 11.23 -16.10 -20.38
N MET A 662 11.38 -16.35 -19.08
CA MET A 662 10.39 -15.98 -18.07
C MET A 662 10.86 -14.72 -17.37
N ARG A 663 10.05 -13.66 -17.44
CA ARG A 663 10.33 -12.38 -16.78
C ARG A 663 9.26 -12.05 -15.74
N MET A 664 9.69 -11.59 -14.58
CA MET A 664 8.82 -11.08 -13.51
C MET A 664 9.10 -9.60 -13.27
N CYS A 665 8.14 -8.76 -13.63
CA CYS A 665 8.24 -7.30 -13.53
C CYS A 665 9.50 -6.74 -14.20
N GLY A 666 9.90 -7.31 -15.34
CA GLY A 666 11.11 -6.96 -16.09
C GLY A 666 12.34 -7.79 -15.75
N ALA A 667 12.39 -8.36 -14.53
CA ALA A 667 13.53 -9.16 -14.10
C ALA A 667 13.55 -10.52 -14.83
N LEU A 668 14.69 -10.89 -15.42
CA LEU A 668 14.90 -12.19 -16.06
C LEU A 668 15.04 -13.27 -14.99
N MET A 669 14.00 -14.10 -14.85
CA MET A 669 13.91 -15.14 -13.83
C MET A 669 14.45 -16.48 -14.31
N SER A 670 14.21 -16.81 -15.58
CA SER A 670 14.66 -18.04 -16.21
C SER A 670 14.81 -17.83 -17.71
N ARG A 671 15.82 -18.48 -18.29
CA ARG A 671 16.07 -18.54 -19.73
C ARG A 671 16.37 -19.98 -20.10
N LEU A 672 15.53 -20.57 -20.95
CA LEU A 672 15.57 -21.99 -21.29
C LEU A 672 15.67 -22.17 -22.79
N GLU A 673 16.51 -23.09 -23.25
CA GLU A 673 16.65 -23.39 -24.68
C GLU A 673 15.39 -24.09 -25.21
N LEU A 674 14.97 -23.71 -26.43
CA LEU A 674 13.84 -24.29 -27.13
C LEU A 674 14.30 -25.31 -28.18
N PHE A 675 13.58 -26.42 -28.28
CA PHE A 675 13.69 -27.32 -29.42
C PHE A 675 13.01 -26.73 -30.65
N THR A 676 13.70 -26.81 -31.78
CA THR A 676 13.17 -26.54 -33.11
C THR A 676 12.58 -27.79 -33.72
N CYS A 677 11.38 -27.68 -34.28
CA CYS A 677 10.75 -28.76 -35.02
C CYS A 677 11.60 -29.12 -36.24
N ARG A 678 11.94 -30.39 -36.43
CA ARG A 678 12.66 -30.89 -37.62
C ARG A 678 11.85 -30.79 -38.91
N ILE A 679 10.53 -30.67 -38.81
CA ILE A 679 9.64 -30.59 -39.98
C ILE A 679 9.43 -29.14 -40.41
N CYS A 680 8.92 -28.28 -39.53
CA CYS A 680 8.61 -26.88 -39.88
C CYS A 680 9.66 -25.86 -39.45
N GLY A 681 10.73 -26.28 -38.76
CA GLY A 681 11.75 -25.38 -38.22
C GLY A 681 11.34 -24.55 -37.00
N GLN A 682 10.05 -24.50 -36.64
CA GLN A 682 9.58 -23.65 -35.55
C GLN A 682 9.97 -24.17 -34.17
N SER A 683 10.43 -23.26 -33.30
CA SER A 683 10.64 -23.52 -31.88
C SER A 683 9.32 -23.75 -31.16
N PHE A 684 9.21 -24.77 -30.31
CA PHE A 684 7.91 -25.13 -29.71
C PHE A 684 7.92 -25.50 -28.22
N VAL A 685 8.97 -26.13 -27.70
CA VAL A 685 9.03 -26.59 -26.30
C VAL A 685 10.44 -26.51 -25.75
N THR A 686 10.59 -26.32 -24.44
CA THR A 686 11.89 -26.35 -23.77
C THR A 686 12.29 -27.78 -23.44
N SER A 687 13.60 -28.07 -23.38
CA SER A 687 14.12 -29.39 -23.00
C SER A 687 13.59 -29.84 -21.64
N LYS A 688 13.70 -28.98 -20.63
CA LYS A 688 13.19 -29.25 -19.27
C LYS A 688 11.69 -29.55 -19.21
N HIS A 689 10.86 -28.93 -20.06
CA HIS A 689 9.43 -29.24 -20.09
C HIS A 689 9.21 -30.63 -20.66
N LEU A 690 9.90 -30.96 -21.75
CA LEU A 690 9.75 -32.24 -22.40
C LEU A 690 10.20 -33.38 -21.49
N ASP A 691 11.35 -33.24 -20.82
CA ASP A 691 11.84 -34.18 -19.81
C ASP A 691 10.82 -34.35 -18.69
N PHE A 692 10.26 -33.25 -18.19
CA PHE A 692 9.24 -33.25 -17.15
C PHE A 692 7.96 -34.01 -17.55
N VAL A 693 7.52 -33.86 -18.80
CA VAL A 693 6.35 -34.58 -19.34
C VAL A 693 6.66 -36.05 -19.55
N ASN A 694 7.81 -36.37 -20.15
CA ASN A 694 8.25 -37.75 -20.39
C ASN A 694 8.38 -38.53 -19.08
N GLU A 695 8.96 -37.92 -18.05
CA GLU A 695 9.10 -38.53 -16.72
C GLU A 695 7.74 -38.82 -16.06
N ARG A 696 6.69 -38.03 -16.35
CA ARG A 696 5.33 -38.32 -15.86
C ARG A 696 4.60 -39.37 -16.68
N LEU A 697 5.04 -39.57 -17.92
CA LEU A 697 4.47 -40.53 -18.86
C LEU A 697 5.26 -41.84 -18.92
N LYS A 698 6.29 -42.02 -18.08
CA LYS A 698 7.16 -43.20 -18.06
C LYS A 698 6.42 -44.53 -17.85
N ASP A 699 5.30 -44.50 -17.13
CA ASP A 699 4.44 -45.68 -16.88
C ASP A 699 3.37 -45.88 -17.97
N TYR A 700 3.30 -44.98 -18.95
CA TYR A 700 2.36 -45.05 -20.06
C TYR A 700 3.01 -45.71 -21.30
N PRO A 701 2.22 -46.34 -22.19
CA PRO A 701 2.74 -47.10 -23.32
C PRO A 701 3.71 -46.30 -24.19
N SER A 702 4.72 -46.98 -24.75
CA SER A 702 5.80 -46.38 -25.55
C SER A 702 5.35 -45.57 -26.78
N ARG A 703 4.09 -45.70 -27.19
CA ARG A 703 3.45 -44.88 -28.25
C ARG A 703 3.12 -43.45 -27.83
N VAL A 704 3.19 -43.12 -26.53
CA VAL A 704 2.85 -41.81 -25.96
C VAL A 704 4.10 -40.94 -25.71
N HIS A 705 5.30 -41.53 -25.69
CA HIS A 705 6.54 -40.76 -25.61
C HIS A 705 6.72 -39.96 -26.90
N SER A 706 6.48 -38.65 -26.85
CA SER A 706 6.66 -37.81 -28.01
C SER A 706 8.14 -37.75 -28.37
N THR A 707 8.45 -38.18 -29.59
CA THR A 707 9.75 -37.99 -30.23
C THR A 707 10.17 -36.53 -30.14
N THR A 708 11.36 -36.32 -29.60
CA THR A 708 12.00 -35.09 -29.10
C THR A 708 12.20 -33.95 -30.12
N GLU A 709 11.57 -34.02 -31.28
CA GLU A 709 12.04 -33.32 -32.48
C GLU A 709 10.92 -32.79 -33.38
N ILE A 710 9.64 -33.06 -33.07
CA ILE A 710 8.51 -32.67 -33.92
C ILE A 710 7.49 -31.91 -33.07
N CYS A 711 7.08 -30.72 -33.52
CA CYS A 711 6.08 -29.93 -32.80
C CYS A 711 4.69 -30.58 -32.87
N PRO A 712 3.77 -30.28 -31.93
CA PRO A 712 2.43 -30.87 -31.89
C PRO A 712 1.63 -30.70 -33.18
N ALA A 713 1.80 -29.58 -33.89
CA ALA A 713 1.11 -29.33 -35.15
C ALA A 713 1.60 -30.28 -36.26
N CYS A 714 2.92 -30.39 -36.46
CA CYS A 714 3.50 -31.31 -37.42
C CYS A 714 3.24 -32.78 -37.03
N LEU A 715 3.26 -33.12 -35.74
CA LEU A 715 2.96 -34.46 -35.26
C LEU A 715 1.51 -34.85 -35.58
N ARG A 716 0.54 -33.94 -35.40
CA ARG A 716 -0.85 -34.16 -35.82
C ARG A 716 -0.98 -34.38 -37.32
N ARG A 717 -0.27 -33.61 -38.15
CA ARG A 717 -0.24 -33.79 -39.62
C ARG A 717 0.30 -35.18 -39.98
N VAL A 718 1.44 -35.58 -39.42
CA VAL A 718 2.04 -36.91 -39.63
C VAL A 718 1.09 -38.03 -39.21
N TRP A 719 0.42 -37.86 -38.07
CA TRP A 719 -0.53 -38.85 -37.57
C TRP A 719 -1.78 -38.97 -38.44
N ALA A 720 -2.35 -37.84 -38.88
CA ALA A 720 -3.47 -37.81 -39.82
C ALA A 720 -3.13 -38.55 -41.12
N HIS A 721 -1.93 -38.32 -41.68
CA HIS A 721 -1.48 -39.04 -42.87
C HIS A 721 -1.28 -40.55 -42.65
N ARG A 722 -0.78 -40.97 -41.49
CA ARG A 722 -0.65 -42.39 -41.13
C ARG A 722 -2.00 -43.10 -41.04
N ILE A 723 -3.01 -42.45 -40.46
CA ILE A 723 -4.37 -43.02 -40.35
C ILE A 723 -5.02 -43.16 -41.72
N CYS A 724 -4.75 -42.24 -42.64
CA CYS A 724 -5.25 -42.30 -44.01
C CYS A 724 -4.56 -43.36 -44.90
N GLY A 725 -3.74 -44.26 -44.35
CA GLY A 725 -3.27 -45.47 -45.05
C GLY A 725 -2.15 -45.28 -46.07
N ARG A 726 -1.43 -44.16 -46.05
CA ARG A 726 -0.21 -44.00 -46.87
C ARG A 726 1.02 -44.50 -46.09
N GLU A 727 1.47 -45.72 -46.39
CA GLU A 727 2.79 -46.19 -45.94
C GLU A 727 3.87 -45.38 -46.68
N TYR A 728 4.70 -44.65 -45.94
CA TYR A 728 5.86 -43.97 -46.52
C TYR A 728 7.14 -44.67 -46.05
N GLN A 729 7.82 -45.29 -47.00
CA GLN A 729 9.24 -45.58 -46.86
C GLN A 729 10.00 -44.25 -46.87
N THR A 730 11.04 -44.20 -46.05
CA THR A 730 12.00 -43.11 -45.95
C THR A 730 12.38 -42.53 -47.31
N VAL A 731 12.40 -41.19 -47.38
CA VAL A 731 12.91 -40.32 -48.46
C VAL A 731 11.90 -39.93 -49.56
N ASP A 732 11.06 -38.93 -49.29
CA ASP A 732 10.96 -37.74 -50.15
C ASP A 732 10.19 -36.60 -49.43
N TRP A 733 10.90 -35.56 -48.99
CA TRP A 733 10.33 -34.49 -48.16
C TRP A 733 10.00 -33.22 -48.97
N MET A 734 10.40 -33.16 -50.25
CA MET A 734 10.27 -31.96 -51.08
C MET A 734 8.86 -31.76 -51.67
N GLU A 735 8.01 -32.79 -51.74
CA GLU A 735 6.63 -32.67 -52.26
C GLU A 735 5.62 -32.07 -51.25
N LEU A 736 5.96 -32.03 -49.96
CA LEU A 736 5.08 -31.44 -48.93
C LEU A 736 5.11 -29.89 -48.93
N VAL A 737 6.12 -29.29 -49.56
CA VAL A 737 6.27 -27.82 -49.65
C VAL A 737 5.48 -27.24 -50.84
N SER A 738 4.99 -28.07 -51.77
CA SER A 738 4.30 -27.61 -52.99
C SER A 738 2.78 -27.56 -52.92
N ILE A 739 2.13 -27.89 -51.79
CA ILE A 739 0.65 -27.91 -51.68
C ILE A 739 0.15 -26.98 -50.54
N GLU A 740 0.73 -25.79 -50.39
CA GLU A 740 0.21 -24.76 -49.46
C GLU A 740 0.46 -23.34 -50.02
N LEU A 741 -0.02 -23.06 -51.25
CA LEU A 741 -0.20 -21.68 -51.74
C LEU A 741 -1.64 -21.30 -52.11
N GLU A 742 -2.61 -22.22 -52.02
CA GLU A 742 -4.02 -21.87 -52.16
C GLU A 742 -4.83 -22.70 -51.17
N GLN A 743 -5.04 -22.18 -49.95
CA GLN A 743 -6.37 -22.06 -49.33
C GLN A 743 -6.30 -21.66 -47.84
N GLU A 744 -7.29 -20.83 -47.49
CA GLU A 744 -7.85 -20.57 -46.16
C GLU A 744 -7.20 -19.50 -45.26
N ALA A 745 -7.59 -18.26 -45.56
CA ALA A 745 -8.10 -17.36 -44.55
C ALA A 745 -9.56 -17.72 -44.22
N LEU A 746 -9.89 -17.96 -42.94
CA LEU A 746 -11.18 -17.64 -42.28
C LEU A 746 -11.19 -18.18 -40.83
N GLU A 747 -11.28 -17.26 -39.87
CA GLU A 747 -11.86 -17.44 -38.53
C GLU A 747 -12.97 -16.37 -38.40
N PRO A 748 -13.94 -16.42 -37.45
CA PRO A 748 -14.06 -17.31 -36.26
C PRO A 748 -15.50 -17.84 -35.98
N GLU A 749 -15.66 -18.79 -35.03
CA GLU A 749 -16.57 -18.65 -33.86
C GLU A 749 -16.43 -19.79 -32.82
N LYS A 750 -16.53 -19.40 -31.54
CA LYS A 750 -16.63 -20.23 -30.33
C LYS A 750 -18.10 -20.51 -30.02
N ASP A 751 -18.42 -21.71 -29.52
CA ASP A 751 -19.28 -21.97 -28.33
C ASP A 751 -19.87 -23.40 -28.36
N MET A 752 -19.44 -24.27 -27.44
CA MET A 752 -20.26 -25.30 -26.78
C MET A 752 -19.42 -26.05 -25.73
N ALA A 753 -19.41 -25.56 -24.49
CA ALA A 753 -18.85 -26.29 -23.36
C ALA A 753 -19.46 -25.79 -22.04
N ASP A 754 -20.80 -25.83 -21.89
CA ASP A 754 -21.48 -25.30 -20.69
C ASP A 754 -22.56 -26.19 -20.07
N VAL A 755 -22.66 -27.48 -20.41
CA VAL A 755 -23.63 -28.41 -19.77
C VAL A 755 -22.99 -29.37 -18.74
N PHE A 756 -21.67 -29.32 -18.54
CA PHE A 756 -20.94 -30.26 -17.66
C PHE A 756 -20.54 -29.71 -16.28
N LEU A 757 -21.10 -28.58 -15.82
CA LEU A 757 -20.56 -27.84 -14.68
C LEU A 757 -21.25 -28.04 -13.33
N THR A 758 -22.46 -28.59 -13.25
CA THR A 758 -23.16 -28.70 -11.95
C THR A 758 -22.73 -29.90 -11.10
N SER A 759 -22.33 -31.05 -11.66
CA SER A 759 -21.85 -32.19 -10.86
C SER A 759 -20.40 -32.03 -10.37
N ARG A 760 -19.58 -31.23 -11.07
CA ARG A 760 -18.18 -30.99 -10.70
C ARG A 760 -18.03 -30.09 -9.48
N GLU A 761 -18.93 -29.14 -9.25
CA GLU A 761 -18.80 -28.22 -8.12
C GLU A 761 -19.03 -28.95 -6.78
N GLU A 762 -19.97 -29.90 -6.72
CA GLU A 762 -20.24 -30.71 -5.52
C GLU A 762 -19.14 -31.74 -5.26
N GLN A 763 -18.61 -32.40 -6.31
CA GLN A 763 -17.44 -33.28 -6.19
C GLN A 763 -16.18 -32.52 -5.76
N VAL A 764 -15.96 -31.29 -6.26
CA VAL A 764 -14.81 -30.45 -5.90
C VAL A 764 -14.87 -29.99 -4.43
N VAL A 765 -16.06 -29.75 -3.87
CA VAL A 765 -16.21 -29.44 -2.43
C VAL A 765 -15.91 -30.68 -1.58
N MET A 766 -16.39 -31.86 -1.98
CA MET A 766 -16.08 -33.12 -1.28
C MET A 766 -14.59 -33.51 -1.35
N GLU A 767 -13.93 -33.25 -2.48
CA GLU A 767 -12.48 -33.43 -2.65
C GLU A 767 -11.64 -32.42 -1.82
N ARG A 768 -12.22 -31.28 -1.41
CA ARG A 768 -11.59 -30.32 -0.48
C ARG A 768 -11.80 -30.69 0.99
N ILE A 769 -12.99 -31.16 1.35
CA ILE A 769 -13.35 -31.53 2.74
C ILE A 769 -12.57 -32.77 3.19
N ARG A 770 -12.42 -33.79 2.34
CA ARG A 770 -11.75 -35.06 2.67
C ARG A 770 -10.30 -34.89 3.20
N PRO A 771 -9.39 -34.18 2.51
CA PRO A 771 -8.03 -33.97 3.01
C PRO A 771 -7.96 -33.02 4.21
N GLN A 772 -8.91 -32.07 4.36
CA GLN A 772 -9.01 -31.24 5.56
C GLN A 772 -9.39 -32.08 6.79
N MET A 773 -10.32 -33.03 6.62
CA MET A 773 -10.76 -33.94 7.67
C MET A 773 -9.67 -34.94 8.09
N GLN A 774 -8.90 -35.47 7.13
CA GLN A 774 -7.73 -36.29 7.43
C GLN A 774 -6.66 -35.52 8.21
N LYS A 775 -6.44 -34.24 7.88
CA LYS A 775 -5.52 -33.36 8.63
C LYS A 775 -6.03 -33.07 10.03
N ILE A 776 -7.33 -32.81 10.21
CA ILE A 776 -7.93 -32.61 11.54
C ILE A 776 -7.73 -33.87 12.39
N HIS A 777 -7.99 -35.05 11.83
CA HIS A 777 -7.80 -36.32 12.54
C HIS A 777 -6.34 -36.56 12.99
N VAL A 778 -5.37 -36.27 12.11
CA VAL A 778 -3.94 -36.38 12.44
C VAL A 778 -3.54 -35.38 13.53
N LEU A 779 -3.91 -34.10 13.39
CA LEU A 779 -3.58 -33.04 14.34
C LEU A 779 -4.23 -33.28 15.72
N VAL A 780 -5.46 -33.81 15.73
CA VAL A 780 -6.17 -34.18 16.96
C VAL A 780 -5.50 -35.35 17.67
N SER A 781 -5.03 -36.35 16.91
CA SER A 781 -4.29 -37.49 17.46
C SER A 781 -2.94 -37.04 18.04
N GLU A 782 -2.24 -36.12 17.38
CA GLU A 782 -0.99 -35.53 17.88
C GLU A 782 -1.21 -34.73 19.18
N LEU A 783 -2.27 -33.92 19.26
CA LEU A 783 -2.62 -33.15 20.47
C LEU A 783 -2.91 -34.02 21.70
N SER A 784 -3.40 -35.25 21.51
CA SER A 784 -3.65 -36.18 22.63
C SER A 784 -2.36 -36.68 23.29
N THR A 785 -1.21 -36.53 22.62
CA THR A 785 0.10 -37.06 23.05
C THR A 785 1.06 -36.00 23.62
N VAL A 786 0.73 -34.71 23.52
CA VAL A 786 1.59 -33.60 23.98
C VAL A 786 1.39 -33.31 25.47
N VAL A 787 2.36 -33.71 26.29
CA VAL A 787 2.38 -33.46 27.75
C VAL A 787 3.12 -32.17 28.15
N HIS A 788 3.78 -31.47 27.23
CA HIS A 788 4.65 -30.33 27.56
C HIS A 788 4.32 -29.06 26.75
N GLY A 789 3.74 -28.05 27.42
CA GLY A 789 3.67 -26.66 26.94
C GLY A 789 2.27 -26.14 26.63
N PRO A 790 1.56 -25.47 27.58
CA PRO A 790 0.18 -25.02 27.39
C PRO A 790 0.02 -23.94 26.30
N GLY A 791 1.06 -23.15 26.01
CA GLY A 791 1.03 -22.14 24.93
C GLY A 791 1.02 -22.74 23.51
N ARG A 792 1.68 -23.89 23.30
CA ARG A 792 1.68 -24.59 22.01
C ARG A 792 0.36 -25.33 21.77
N LEU A 793 -0.16 -25.96 22.83
CA LEU A 793 -1.51 -26.56 22.87
C LEU A 793 -2.61 -25.56 22.48
N SER A 794 -2.56 -24.33 23.02
CA SER A 794 -3.51 -23.25 22.68
C SER A 794 -3.45 -22.83 21.20
N LEU A 795 -2.24 -22.71 20.63
CA LEU A 795 -2.03 -22.31 19.23
C LEU A 795 -2.44 -23.38 18.20
N GLU A 796 -2.22 -24.66 18.51
CA GLU A 796 -2.64 -25.77 17.65
C GLU A 796 -4.14 -25.99 17.72
N ALA A 797 -4.74 -25.88 18.90
CA ALA A 797 -6.17 -25.98 19.07
C ALA A 797 -6.95 -24.84 18.38
N GLY A 798 -6.45 -23.60 18.43
CA GLY A 798 -7.04 -22.49 17.69
C GLY A 798 -7.05 -22.70 16.17
N ARG A 799 -6.04 -23.42 15.63
CA ARG A 799 -6.01 -23.80 14.21
C ARG A 799 -7.04 -24.88 13.88
N ILE A 800 -7.21 -25.86 14.76
CA ILE A 800 -8.21 -26.93 14.59
C ILE A 800 -9.63 -26.37 14.63
N LEU A 801 -9.92 -25.44 15.56
CA LEU A 801 -11.23 -24.78 15.60
C LEU A 801 -11.55 -24.00 14.33
N LYS A 802 -10.56 -23.28 13.80
CA LYS A 802 -10.74 -22.57 12.53
C LYS A 802 -11.05 -23.55 11.39
N MET A 803 -10.32 -24.67 11.31
CA MET A 803 -10.58 -25.70 10.31
C MET A 803 -11.96 -26.36 10.48
N ILE A 804 -12.41 -26.60 11.71
CA ILE A 804 -13.74 -27.16 11.98
C ILE A 804 -14.84 -26.18 11.57
N ASN A 805 -14.67 -24.89 11.88
CA ASN A 805 -15.64 -23.86 11.52
C ASN A 805 -15.72 -23.70 9.98
N ASP A 806 -14.57 -23.70 9.31
CA ASP A 806 -14.48 -23.63 7.84
C ASP A 806 -15.16 -24.85 7.18
N VAL A 807 -15.02 -26.06 7.76
CA VAL A 807 -15.69 -27.25 7.22
C VAL A 807 -17.19 -27.25 7.56
N ALA A 808 -17.59 -26.82 8.76
CA ALA A 808 -19.01 -26.70 9.12
C ALA A 808 -19.75 -25.72 8.20
N GLU A 809 -19.11 -24.60 7.83
CA GLU A 809 -19.66 -23.63 6.89
C GLU A 809 -19.78 -24.22 5.47
N GLN A 810 -18.78 -24.98 5.01
CA GLN A 810 -18.81 -25.66 3.71
C GLN A 810 -19.87 -26.77 3.65
N VAL A 811 -20.04 -27.55 4.72
CA VAL A 811 -21.08 -28.58 4.83
C VAL A 811 -22.48 -27.93 4.87
N ASN A 812 -22.62 -26.80 5.57
CA ASN A 812 -23.88 -26.04 5.61
C ASN A 812 -24.25 -25.48 4.23
N LEU A 813 -23.29 -24.99 3.46
CA LEU A 813 -23.49 -24.55 2.07
C LEU A 813 -23.84 -25.72 1.14
N LEU A 814 -23.22 -26.88 1.33
CA LEU A 814 -23.50 -28.08 0.55
C LEU A 814 -24.91 -28.62 0.84
N ALA A 815 -25.33 -28.64 2.11
CA ALA A 815 -26.68 -29.02 2.52
C ALA A 815 -27.74 -28.03 2.00
N LEU A 816 -27.43 -26.73 1.95
CA LEU A 816 -28.31 -25.70 1.40
C LEU A 816 -28.54 -25.92 -0.11
N ASN A 817 -27.47 -26.18 -0.86
CA ASN A 817 -27.54 -26.46 -2.29
C ASN A 817 -28.32 -27.75 -2.57
N ALA A 818 -28.08 -28.81 -1.80
CA ALA A 818 -28.83 -30.06 -1.89
C ALA A 818 -30.31 -29.89 -1.51
N SER A 819 -30.64 -28.99 -0.58
CA SER A 819 -32.03 -28.70 -0.18
C SER A 819 -32.79 -27.96 -1.29
N ILE A 820 -32.11 -27.05 -1.99
CA ILE A 820 -32.66 -26.36 -3.17
C ILE A 820 -32.98 -27.36 -4.28
N GLU A 821 -32.13 -28.38 -4.46
CA GLU A 821 -32.33 -29.40 -5.51
C GLU A 821 -33.36 -30.47 -5.11
N ALA A 822 -33.47 -30.83 -3.82
CA ALA A 822 -34.49 -31.76 -3.32
C ALA A 822 -35.93 -31.23 -3.53
N VAL A 823 -36.13 -29.90 -3.40
CA VAL A 823 -37.41 -29.22 -3.71
C VAL A 823 -37.79 -29.33 -5.19
N ARG A 824 -36.82 -29.57 -6.08
CA ARG A 824 -37.00 -29.69 -7.53
C ARG A 824 -37.56 -31.05 -7.97
N VAL A 825 -37.49 -32.10 -7.13
CA VAL A 825 -37.81 -33.50 -7.46
C VAL A 825 -39.24 -33.92 -7.03
N GLY A 826 -40.03 -33.06 -6.38
CA GLY A 826 -41.42 -33.36 -6.00
C GLY A 826 -41.55 -34.37 -4.85
N ASP A 827 -42.60 -35.21 -4.85
CA ASP A 827 -43.02 -36.04 -3.68
C ASP A 827 -41.96 -37.02 -3.12
N GLN A 828 -40.89 -37.34 -3.87
CA GLN A 828 -39.76 -38.13 -3.37
C GLN A 828 -38.74 -37.32 -2.54
N GLY A 829 -38.85 -35.98 -2.50
CA GLY A 829 -37.94 -35.09 -1.77
C GLY A 829 -38.20 -34.98 -0.26
N ASN A 830 -39.32 -35.51 0.26
CA ASN A 830 -39.70 -35.34 1.66
C ASN A 830 -38.80 -36.09 2.66
N GLU A 831 -38.34 -37.29 2.33
CA GLU A 831 -37.37 -38.03 3.17
C GLU A 831 -35.96 -37.38 3.12
N ILE A 832 -35.61 -36.79 1.97
CA ILE A 832 -34.32 -36.11 1.75
C ILE A 832 -34.29 -34.75 2.48
N SER A 833 -35.39 -34.00 2.47
CA SER A 833 -35.54 -32.74 3.20
C SER A 833 -35.42 -32.93 4.73
N ALA A 834 -35.97 -34.01 5.27
CA ALA A 834 -35.82 -34.33 6.68
C ALA A 834 -34.35 -34.61 7.05
N LEU A 835 -33.65 -35.38 6.20
CA LEU A 835 -32.22 -35.70 6.36
C LEU A 835 -31.32 -34.46 6.21
N LEU A 836 -31.64 -33.54 5.29
CA LEU A 836 -30.88 -32.31 5.07
C LEU A 836 -31.07 -31.27 6.20
N ASN A 837 -32.27 -31.21 6.79
CA ASN A 837 -32.51 -30.40 8.00
C ASN A 837 -31.68 -30.91 9.18
N GLU A 838 -31.56 -32.23 9.35
CA GLU A 838 -30.72 -32.83 10.40
C GLU A 838 -29.23 -32.49 10.21
N VAL A 839 -28.75 -32.43 8.95
CA VAL A 839 -27.38 -32.01 8.61
C VAL A 839 -27.15 -30.51 8.87
N HIS A 840 -28.13 -29.66 8.54
CA HIS A 840 -28.08 -28.24 8.86
C HIS A 840 -28.00 -27.99 10.37
N GLU A 841 -28.84 -28.69 11.14
CA GLU A 841 -28.88 -28.56 12.60
C GLU A 841 -27.57 -29.01 13.24
N LEU A 842 -26.98 -30.10 12.74
CA LEU A 842 -25.69 -30.61 13.22
C LEU A 842 -24.49 -29.73 12.82
N ALA A 843 -24.48 -29.17 11.60
CA ALA A 843 -23.45 -28.23 11.16
C ALA A 843 -23.50 -26.93 11.98
N ALA A 844 -24.71 -26.42 12.25
CA ALA A 844 -24.91 -25.28 13.13
C ALA A 844 -24.50 -25.58 14.58
N GLN A 845 -24.80 -26.77 15.09
CA GLN A 845 -24.35 -27.21 16.42
C GLN A 845 -22.83 -27.31 16.50
N SER A 846 -22.17 -27.81 15.46
CA SER A 846 -20.71 -27.92 15.38
C SER A 846 -20.02 -26.55 15.35
N ALA A 847 -20.58 -25.58 14.62
CA ALA A 847 -20.08 -24.20 14.60
C ALA A 847 -20.26 -23.50 15.96
N ARG A 848 -21.38 -23.74 16.66
CA ARG A 848 -21.61 -23.22 18.03
C ARG A 848 -20.60 -23.78 19.01
N VAL A 849 -20.41 -25.10 19.03
CA VAL A 849 -19.41 -25.77 19.88
C VAL A 849 -18.00 -25.27 19.55
N ALA A 850 -17.63 -25.13 18.27
CA ALA A 850 -16.34 -24.57 17.86
C ALA A 850 -16.10 -23.14 18.38
N THR A 851 -17.16 -22.32 18.39
CA THR A 851 -17.12 -20.94 18.88
C THR A 851 -16.94 -20.90 20.41
N GLU A 852 -17.67 -21.73 21.16
CA GLU A 852 -17.55 -21.83 22.62
C GLU A 852 -16.15 -22.25 23.07
N ILE A 853 -15.52 -23.18 22.34
CA ILE A 853 -14.14 -23.61 22.59
C ILE A 853 -13.16 -22.49 22.24
N GLY A 854 -13.42 -21.72 21.19
CA GLY A 854 -12.60 -20.57 20.81
C GLY A 854 -12.54 -19.53 21.92
N VAL A 855 -13.67 -19.27 22.57
CA VAL A 855 -13.77 -18.40 23.75
C VAL A 855 -13.00 -18.99 24.95
N PHE A 856 -13.09 -20.29 25.18
CA PHE A 856 -12.35 -20.97 26.26
C PHE A 856 -10.83 -20.95 26.04
N ILE A 857 -10.35 -21.24 24.83
CA ILE A 857 -8.92 -21.16 24.47
C ILE A 857 -8.40 -19.73 24.59
N HIS A 858 -9.23 -18.74 24.25
CA HIS A 858 -8.85 -17.34 24.42
C HIS A 858 -8.66 -16.97 25.89
N ARG A 859 -9.54 -17.47 26.78
CA ARG A 859 -9.42 -17.30 28.23
C ARG A 859 -8.18 -17.99 28.80
N VAL A 860 -7.93 -19.24 28.40
CA VAL A 860 -6.70 -19.98 28.78
C VAL A 860 -5.44 -19.26 28.28
N ARG A 861 -5.47 -18.66 27.08
CA ARG A 861 -4.34 -17.88 26.54
C ARG A 861 -4.10 -16.59 27.30
N GLN A 862 -5.17 -15.92 27.76
CA GLN A 862 -5.06 -14.76 28.65
C GLN A 862 -4.42 -15.14 29.99
N GLU A 863 -4.87 -16.23 30.61
CA GLU A 863 -4.34 -16.71 31.89
C GLU A 863 -2.87 -17.17 31.80
N ILE A 864 -2.48 -17.85 30.72
CA ILE A 864 -1.08 -18.21 30.45
C ILE A 864 -0.23 -16.95 30.25
N SER A 865 -0.72 -15.93 29.54
CA SER A 865 0.03 -14.69 29.31
C SER A 865 0.17 -13.82 30.57
N SER A 866 -0.80 -13.87 31.50
CA SER A 866 -0.72 -13.20 32.79
C SER A 866 0.16 -13.92 33.82
N GLY A 867 0.32 -15.25 33.69
CA GLY A 867 1.21 -16.03 34.57
C GLY A 867 2.70 -15.88 34.24
N VAL A 868 3.06 -15.67 32.97
CA VAL A 868 4.46 -15.54 32.49
C VAL A 868 5.07 -14.16 32.80
N SER A 869 4.26 -13.19 33.23
CA SER A 869 4.73 -11.86 33.63
C SER A 869 5.11 -11.76 35.12
N GLY A 870 4.99 -12.85 35.88
CA GLY A 870 5.25 -12.91 37.33
C GLY A 870 6.53 -13.65 37.77
N GLU A 871 7.53 -13.82 36.90
CA GLU A 871 8.81 -14.45 37.27
C GLU A 871 9.90 -13.40 37.54
N ASN A 872 9.82 -12.76 38.71
CA ASN A 872 10.97 -12.44 39.56
C ASN A 872 10.43 -12.08 40.96
N ASP A 873 10.98 -12.76 41.98
CA ASP A 873 10.68 -12.66 43.42
C ASP A 873 9.44 -13.36 43.98
N THR A 874 9.55 -14.66 44.25
CA THR A 874 9.67 -15.25 45.62
C THR A 874 9.39 -16.74 45.56
N GLY A 875 10.21 -17.54 46.26
CA GLY A 875 10.16 -18.99 46.20
C GLY A 875 8.90 -19.57 46.86
N ASP A 876 7.97 -20.05 46.05
CA ASP A 876 7.17 -21.24 46.34
C ASP A 876 6.62 -21.86 45.04
N GLY A 877 7.49 -22.56 44.30
CA GLY A 877 7.18 -23.20 43.01
C GLY A 877 6.23 -24.40 43.08
N SER A 878 5.70 -24.72 44.27
CA SER A 878 4.88 -25.91 44.51
C SER A 878 3.38 -25.68 44.27
N PHE A 879 2.88 -24.46 44.51
CA PHE A 879 1.44 -24.18 44.43
C PHE A 879 0.96 -23.78 43.02
N ALA A 880 1.78 -23.06 42.24
CA ALA A 880 1.44 -22.66 40.86
C ALA A 880 1.41 -23.85 39.88
N VAL A 881 2.20 -24.91 40.15
CA VAL A 881 2.17 -26.15 39.37
C VAL A 881 0.86 -26.92 39.61
N GLY A 882 0.29 -26.83 40.83
CA GLY A 882 -0.98 -27.49 41.18
C GLY A 882 -2.18 -26.95 40.39
N GLU A 883 -2.33 -25.63 40.29
CA GLU A 883 -3.36 -24.99 39.47
C GLU A 883 -3.12 -25.20 37.97
N GLY A 884 -1.87 -25.12 37.51
CA GLY A 884 -1.52 -25.37 36.10
C GLY A 884 -1.80 -26.82 35.68
N VAL A 885 -1.60 -27.80 36.57
CA VAL A 885 -1.94 -29.21 36.31
C VAL A 885 -3.45 -29.43 36.34
N LEU A 886 -4.20 -28.78 37.25
CA LEU A 886 -5.66 -28.88 37.28
C LEU A 886 -6.29 -28.28 36.02
N LEU A 887 -5.82 -27.11 35.60
CA LEU A 887 -6.24 -26.43 34.37
C LEU A 887 -5.88 -27.24 33.12
N ALA A 888 -4.71 -27.90 33.10
CA ALA A 888 -4.32 -28.79 32.00
C ALA A 888 -5.19 -30.07 31.93
N VAL A 889 -5.56 -30.64 33.08
CA VAL A 889 -6.45 -31.81 33.15
C VAL A 889 -7.88 -31.46 32.70
N GLU A 890 -8.37 -30.29 33.08
CA GLU A 890 -9.70 -29.78 32.69
C GLU A 890 -9.73 -29.41 31.20
N THR A 891 -8.68 -28.74 30.72
CA THR A 891 -8.46 -28.48 29.29
C THR A 891 -8.44 -29.77 28.48
N ARG A 892 -7.77 -30.82 28.97
CA ARG A 892 -7.74 -32.15 28.31
C ARG A 892 -9.12 -32.82 28.28
N LYS A 893 -9.93 -32.71 29.33
CA LYS A 893 -11.31 -33.21 29.33
C LYS A 893 -12.16 -32.52 28.26
N HIS A 894 -12.05 -31.20 28.17
CA HIS A 894 -12.73 -30.44 27.12
C HIS A 894 -12.21 -30.84 25.73
N PHE A 895 -10.89 -30.97 25.52
CA PHE A 895 -10.35 -31.48 24.25
C PHE A 895 -10.89 -32.85 23.87
N ASN A 896 -10.94 -33.82 24.79
CA ASN A 896 -11.47 -35.15 24.47
C ASN A 896 -12.96 -35.13 24.10
N ALA A 897 -13.77 -34.27 24.74
CA ALA A 897 -15.17 -34.09 24.36
C ALA A 897 -15.30 -33.49 22.95
N ILE A 898 -14.38 -32.58 22.60
CA ILE A 898 -14.30 -31.96 21.27
C ILE A 898 -13.90 -32.97 20.21
N VAL A 899 -12.93 -33.84 20.49
CA VAL A 899 -12.53 -34.95 19.60
C VAL A 899 -13.72 -35.85 19.31
N GLN A 900 -14.46 -36.26 20.34
CA GLN A 900 -15.64 -37.11 20.17
C GLN A 900 -16.75 -36.44 19.34
N HIS A 901 -16.94 -35.13 19.50
CA HIS A 901 -17.87 -34.38 18.67
C HIS A 901 -17.42 -34.28 17.21
N ILE A 902 -16.12 -34.02 16.96
CA ILE A 902 -15.55 -34.00 15.61
C ILE A 902 -15.69 -35.37 14.94
N GLU A 903 -15.41 -36.46 15.65
CA GLU A 903 -15.56 -37.83 15.13
C GLU A 903 -17.01 -38.18 14.77
N ASN A 904 -17.98 -37.66 15.54
CA ASN A 904 -19.40 -37.82 15.22
C ASN A 904 -19.78 -37.02 13.96
N VAL A 905 -19.31 -35.78 13.84
CA VAL A 905 -19.53 -34.94 12.65
C VAL A 905 -18.91 -35.58 11.40
N VAL A 906 -17.69 -36.12 11.50
CA VAL A 906 -17.01 -36.83 10.41
C VAL A 906 -17.82 -38.05 9.96
N ARG A 907 -18.34 -38.85 10.90
CA ARG A 907 -19.18 -40.01 10.57
C ARG A 907 -20.48 -39.60 9.89
N GLN A 908 -21.10 -38.51 10.33
CA GLN A 908 -22.34 -38.04 9.73
C GLN A 908 -22.14 -37.42 8.35
N VAL A 909 -21.10 -36.61 8.14
CA VAL A 909 -20.71 -36.08 6.81
C VAL A 909 -20.38 -37.22 5.84
N GLY A 910 -19.70 -38.27 6.30
CA GLY A 910 -19.48 -39.48 5.50
C GLY A 910 -20.77 -40.20 5.11
N ARG A 911 -21.79 -40.19 5.99
CA ARG A 911 -23.12 -40.73 5.70
C ARG A 911 -23.85 -39.91 4.63
N VAL A 912 -23.82 -38.58 4.74
CA VAL A 912 -24.43 -37.65 3.76
C VAL A 912 -23.78 -37.79 2.40
N ALA A 913 -22.45 -37.86 2.35
CA ALA A 913 -21.70 -38.06 1.11
C ALA A 913 -22.03 -39.38 0.42
N ARG A 914 -22.25 -40.45 1.19
CA ARG A 914 -22.67 -41.75 0.66
C ARG A 914 -24.08 -41.69 0.09
N ILE A 915 -25.01 -41.06 0.79
CA ILE A 915 -26.41 -40.89 0.33
C ILE A 915 -26.46 -40.01 -0.94
N ALA A 916 -25.68 -38.92 -0.99
CA ALA A 916 -25.55 -38.07 -2.16
C ALA A 916 -24.92 -38.81 -3.37
N GLY A 917 -23.92 -39.66 -3.12
CA GLY A 917 -23.35 -40.53 -4.15
C GLY A 917 -24.32 -41.58 -4.68
N GLU A 918 -25.14 -42.18 -3.80
CA GLU A 918 -26.19 -43.14 -4.17
C GLU A 918 -27.34 -42.45 -4.97
N LEU A 919 -27.68 -41.20 -4.65
CA LEU A 919 -28.63 -40.38 -5.41
C LEU A 919 -28.12 -40.03 -6.80
N SER A 920 -26.86 -39.63 -6.92
CA SER A 920 -26.22 -39.30 -8.19
C SER A 920 -26.12 -40.53 -9.11
N ALA A 921 -25.83 -41.71 -8.54
CA ALA A 921 -25.82 -42.98 -9.28
C ALA A 921 -27.23 -43.42 -9.74
N ARG A 922 -28.27 -43.20 -8.93
CA ARG A 922 -29.67 -43.46 -9.34
C ARG A 922 -30.14 -42.54 -10.46
N GLN A 923 -29.63 -41.30 -10.50
CA GLN A 923 -29.92 -40.32 -11.54
C GLN A 923 -29.27 -40.71 -12.88
N GLU A 924 -28.06 -41.26 -12.87
CA GLU A 924 -27.44 -41.88 -14.05
C GLU A 924 -28.29 -43.04 -14.60
N GLU A 925 -28.86 -43.88 -13.73
CA GLU A 925 -29.78 -44.96 -14.16
C GLU A 925 -31.10 -44.42 -14.73
N THR A 926 -31.64 -43.30 -14.23
CA THR A 926 -32.91 -42.75 -14.74
C THR A 926 -32.74 -42.05 -16.08
N VAL A 927 -31.64 -41.31 -16.27
CA VAL A 927 -31.29 -40.66 -17.55
C VAL A 927 -30.99 -41.70 -18.64
N LEU A 928 -30.33 -42.82 -18.29
CA LEU A 928 -30.08 -43.93 -19.22
C LEU A 928 -31.35 -44.70 -19.64
N VAL A 929 -32.44 -44.63 -18.85
CA VAL A 929 -33.72 -45.25 -19.18
C VAL A 929 -34.56 -44.33 -20.09
N GLU A 930 -34.51 -43.01 -19.89
CA GLU A 930 -35.17 -42.03 -20.77
C GLU A 930 -34.48 -41.89 -22.14
N GLU A 931 -33.14 -41.97 -22.22
CA GLU A 931 -32.41 -41.97 -23.49
C GLU A 931 -32.61 -43.25 -24.32
N LYS A 932 -33.07 -44.35 -23.72
CA LYS A 932 -33.45 -45.59 -24.43
C LYS A 932 -34.91 -45.61 -24.89
N SER A 933 -35.72 -44.64 -24.46
CA SER A 933 -37.16 -44.56 -24.78
C SER A 933 -37.55 -43.34 -25.63
N ALA A 934 -36.57 -42.57 -26.11
CA ALA A 934 -36.66 -41.58 -27.18
C ALA A 934 -35.89 -42.06 -28.42
#